data_AF-A0A947MRY0-F1
#
_entry.id   AF-A0A947MRY0-F1
#
_cell.length_a   1.000
_cell.length_b   1.000
_cell.length_c   1.000
_cell.angle_alpha   90.00
_cell.angle_beta   90.00
_cell.angle_gamma   90.00
#
_symmetry.space_group_name_H-M   'P 1'
#
loop_
_entity.id
_entity.type
_entity.pdbx_description
1 polymer ?
#
loop_
_entity_poly.entity_id
_entity_poly.type
_entity_poly.pdbx_seq_one_letter_code
_entity_poly.pdbx_strand_id
1 'polypeptide(L)'
;MTSSQLSRVAAVIILHGTSASVVGCSSTPAAGEPDTTTTVETQVDGVCCPIIGFTSCGGRGGGWAESADQCTTGGGQTDSETTIGADSHGCPVLVTNHSKRCYPFETDVGPLDTSEADALTPVANGFRVVHIDASQGIAAQLAVHACAGLYNRQLGGSVIVETDPGVPMAAIDGAITNDRIWLESLALEATETVEAPAFLEDCVAEFGGCVRYSYDTQREILPSILTVAAAKGVPPLADESPLRCETPVVDAVEVFAGKDTQLLATDYVYQNYLSETTGLAMLNPGYDRFAEDLASPKLTDEMQVALIDLVFARRLFVVFMIRGCVDGDPEEALLSRIVNESGWETPVGVYGYNDSWLVGGYLYEAQTRCLDSANMGAIPSRTTNLSFFDTRSPAIDDAADLPSIAPEQVDYDPTKTYVAFVIGDGDNIRYIMSTRKEWLEQRIASCKGAEPKCPPLTWTISPHLPDLAPDVLRWYYDTAALTGADYFMLPPSGYQYAYPGAMAKSVQTRFAAETERVGQLLGTRSVIHWEWFEDWGASVANYIPRYARKDGQIRGVFPMNVPYLIEAFPSWPAEKEYEVITGEDGGRVVLFRSHSWRGVNDSDAFHPSPQAMADRLAALPPGTVTWVYMTSDGGLTLQNSYGALTALLPKHVQLVSTDAAAALALEASGE
;
A
#
# COMPACT_ATOMS: atom_id res chain seq x y z
N MET A 1 -4.44 14.54 -25.37
CA MET A 1 -5.48 13.52 -25.07
C MET A 1 -5.85 12.77 -26.34
N THR A 2 -5.74 11.45 -26.37
CA THR A 2 -6.40 10.66 -27.43
C THR A 2 -7.89 10.54 -27.12
N SER A 3 -8.73 10.43 -28.16
CA SER A 3 -10.18 10.28 -28.05
C SER A 3 -10.62 9.05 -27.25
N SER A 4 -9.72 8.10 -26.95
CA SER A 4 -10.07 6.81 -26.35
C SER A 4 -10.24 6.86 -24.82
N GLN A 5 -9.42 7.62 -24.09
CA GLN A 5 -9.46 7.66 -22.62
C GLN A 5 -10.58 8.58 -22.10
N LEU A 6 -10.78 9.77 -22.71
CA LEU A 6 -11.91 10.65 -22.40
C LEU A 6 -13.26 9.98 -22.68
N SER A 7 -13.37 9.18 -23.76
CA SER A 7 -14.62 8.48 -24.08
C SER A 7 -14.96 7.40 -23.05
N ARG A 8 -13.95 6.78 -22.41
CA ARG A 8 -14.15 5.73 -21.40
C ARG A 8 -14.62 6.30 -20.06
N VAL A 9 -14.12 7.46 -19.65
CA VAL A 9 -14.53 8.13 -18.40
C VAL A 9 -15.83 8.94 -18.58
N ALA A 10 -16.01 9.64 -19.71
CA ALA A 10 -17.22 10.42 -19.99
C ALA A 10 -18.47 9.54 -20.20
N ALA A 11 -18.32 8.30 -20.68
CA ALA A 11 -19.45 7.37 -20.79
C ALA A 11 -20.03 6.96 -19.41
N VAL A 12 -19.21 7.01 -18.35
CA VAL A 12 -19.64 6.67 -16.98
C VAL A 12 -20.39 7.83 -16.31
N ILE A 13 -20.02 9.09 -16.61
CA ILE A 13 -20.66 10.28 -16.04
C ILE A 13 -22.00 10.64 -16.72
N ILE A 14 -22.21 10.23 -17.98
CA ILE A 14 -23.40 10.62 -18.78
C ILE A 14 -24.58 9.62 -18.66
N LEU A 15 -24.50 8.58 -17.81
CA LEU A 15 -25.60 7.63 -17.60
C LEU A 15 -26.62 8.05 -16.53
N HIS A 16 -26.92 9.35 -16.37
CA HIS A 16 -28.13 9.81 -15.67
C HIS A 16 -28.76 11.00 -16.41
N GLY A 17 -29.53 10.69 -17.46
CA GLY A 17 -30.31 11.69 -18.19
C GLY A 17 -31.05 11.11 -19.39
N THR A 18 -32.28 10.64 -19.17
CA THR A 18 -33.37 10.45 -20.16
C THR A 18 -33.10 9.59 -21.40
N SER A 19 -33.72 8.40 -21.42
CA SER A 19 -34.34 7.69 -22.56
C SER A 19 -33.97 8.10 -24.00
N ALA A 20 -33.25 7.23 -24.73
CA ALA A 20 -33.52 6.94 -26.15
C ALA A 20 -32.72 5.74 -26.70
N SER A 21 -33.47 4.79 -27.26
CA SER A 21 -33.27 4.09 -28.56
C SER A 21 -31.95 3.37 -28.87
N VAL A 22 -32.03 2.04 -28.86
CA VAL A 22 -31.04 1.09 -29.39
C VAL A 22 -30.92 1.23 -30.91
N VAL A 23 -29.71 1.51 -31.40
CA VAL A 23 -29.31 1.31 -32.80
C VAL A 23 -28.34 0.12 -32.83
N GLY A 24 -28.77 -0.97 -33.45
CA GLY A 24 -27.98 -2.18 -33.60
C GLY A 24 -26.99 -2.09 -34.77
N CYS A 25 -25.76 -2.52 -34.53
CA CYS A 25 -24.81 -2.91 -35.57
C CYS A 25 -24.49 -4.39 -35.39
N SER A 26 -24.93 -5.20 -36.37
CA SER A 26 -24.56 -6.60 -36.49
C SER A 26 -23.22 -6.74 -37.21
N SER A 27 -22.37 -7.64 -36.74
CA SER A 27 -21.32 -8.25 -37.56
C SER A 27 -21.29 -9.75 -37.30
N THR A 28 -21.52 -10.50 -38.37
CA THR A 28 -21.44 -11.96 -38.45
C THR A 28 -19.99 -12.41 -38.63
N PRO A 29 -19.53 -13.49 -38.00
CA PRO A 29 -18.38 -14.27 -38.47
C PRO A 29 -18.83 -15.50 -39.25
N ALA A 30 -18.07 -15.81 -40.31
CA ALA A 30 -18.23 -17.00 -41.15
C ALA A 30 -17.58 -18.25 -40.51
N ALA A 31 -18.14 -19.41 -40.86
CA ALA A 31 -17.82 -20.74 -40.34
C ALA A 31 -16.62 -21.45 -41.02
N GLY A 32 -16.03 -22.45 -40.35
CA GLY A 32 -15.23 -23.52 -40.99
C GLY A 32 -14.28 -24.33 -40.08
N GLU A 33 -14.74 -25.50 -39.61
CA GLU A 33 -14.12 -26.67 -38.92
C GLU A 33 -12.99 -27.45 -39.68
N PRO A 34 -12.40 -28.60 -39.21
CA PRO A 34 -12.20 -29.16 -37.86
C PRO A 34 -10.80 -29.83 -37.58
N ASP A 35 -10.72 -30.33 -36.33
CA ASP A 35 -9.77 -31.12 -35.52
C ASP A 35 -9.17 -32.44 -36.09
N THR A 36 -7.95 -32.80 -35.66
CA THR A 36 -7.41 -34.19 -35.62
C THR A 36 -6.40 -34.39 -34.49
N THR A 37 -6.61 -35.45 -33.70
CA THR A 37 -5.79 -35.96 -32.60
C THR A 37 -4.76 -36.99 -33.07
N THR A 38 -3.56 -37.02 -32.48
CA THR A 38 -2.64 -38.17 -32.59
C THR A 38 -1.77 -38.29 -31.32
N THR A 39 -1.82 -39.44 -30.66
CA THR A 39 -0.95 -39.86 -29.55
C THR A 39 0.34 -40.48 -30.07
N VAL A 40 1.48 -40.16 -29.44
CA VAL A 40 2.80 -40.80 -29.70
C VAL A 40 3.38 -41.28 -28.37
N GLU A 41 3.62 -42.59 -28.26
CA GLU A 41 4.50 -43.21 -27.26
C GLU A 41 5.96 -42.95 -27.63
N THR A 42 6.76 -42.43 -26.69
CA THR A 42 8.22 -42.25 -26.88
C THR A 42 9.01 -43.32 -26.12
N GLN A 43 9.79 -44.07 -26.90
CA GLN A 43 10.91 -44.91 -26.47
C GLN A 43 12.11 -43.98 -26.23
N VAL A 44 12.79 -44.05 -25.07
CA VAL A 44 13.84 -43.08 -24.70
C VAL A 44 15.23 -43.73 -24.80
N ASP A 45 16.01 -43.35 -25.81
CA ASP A 45 17.44 -43.65 -25.95
C ASP A 45 18.28 -42.49 -25.37
N GLY A 46 19.21 -42.77 -24.44
CA GLY A 46 20.20 -41.79 -23.94
C GLY A 46 21.19 -42.36 -22.92
N VAL A 47 22.12 -41.53 -22.45
CA VAL A 47 23.34 -41.92 -21.69
C VAL A 47 23.51 -41.09 -20.41
N CYS A 48 24.00 -41.70 -19.32
CA CYS A 48 24.33 -40.97 -18.08
C CYS A 48 25.72 -40.31 -18.19
N CYS A 49 25.81 -39.01 -17.92
CA CYS A 49 27.08 -38.27 -17.88
C CYS A 49 27.85 -38.49 -16.56
N PRO A 50 29.20 -38.59 -16.59
CA PRO A 50 30.03 -38.77 -15.39
C PRO A 50 30.15 -37.50 -14.52
N ILE A 51 30.19 -37.68 -13.20
CA ILE A 51 30.35 -36.60 -12.21
C ILE A 51 31.83 -36.16 -12.15
N ILE A 52 32.12 -34.89 -12.45
CA ILE A 52 33.46 -34.30 -12.25
C ILE A 52 33.31 -32.94 -11.56
N GLY A 53 34.09 -32.72 -10.48
CA GLY A 53 33.83 -31.69 -9.46
C GLY A 53 34.14 -30.24 -9.85
N PHE A 54 33.33 -29.30 -9.31
CA PHE A 54 33.55 -27.85 -9.30
C PHE A 54 32.67 -27.05 -8.31
N THR A 55 33.17 -25.87 -7.93
CA THR A 55 32.50 -24.79 -7.19
C THR A 55 32.14 -23.60 -8.09
N SER A 56 30.86 -23.34 -8.22
CA SER A 56 30.17 -22.05 -7.97
C SER A 56 28.76 -22.20 -8.53
N CYS A 57 27.75 -22.11 -7.65
CA CYS A 57 26.37 -22.55 -7.86
C CYS A 57 25.77 -22.16 -9.23
N GLY A 58 25.50 -23.18 -10.05
CA GLY A 58 24.83 -23.02 -11.34
C GLY A 58 24.95 -24.23 -12.28
N GLY A 59 24.77 -25.46 -11.79
CA GLY A 59 24.70 -26.63 -12.68
C GLY A 59 24.41 -27.93 -11.95
N ARG A 60 23.52 -28.77 -12.52
CA ARG A 60 23.37 -30.17 -12.11
C ARG A 60 24.64 -30.91 -12.56
N GLY A 61 25.55 -31.19 -11.63
CA GLY A 61 26.71 -32.04 -11.92
C GLY A 61 26.28 -33.50 -12.04
N GLY A 62 26.23 -34.01 -13.28
CA GLY A 62 25.79 -35.37 -13.62
C GLY A 62 24.28 -35.47 -13.89
N GLY A 63 23.90 -36.26 -14.91
CA GLY A 63 22.50 -36.42 -15.32
C GLY A 63 22.38 -37.19 -16.63
N TRP A 64 21.14 -37.57 -16.96
CA TRP A 64 20.79 -38.20 -18.24
C TRP A 64 20.91 -37.20 -19.40
N ALA A 65 21.53 -37.61 -20.51
CA ALA A 65 21.64 -36.84 -21.75
C ALA A 65 21.20 -37.69 -22.95
N GLU A 66 20.72 -37.04 -24.02
CA GLU A 66 20.27 -37.73 -25.23
C GLU A 66 21.45 -38.34 -26.00
N SER A 67 22.66 -37.79 -25.83
CA SER A 67 23.88 -38.29 -26.47
C SER A 67 25.16 -37.92 -25.70
N ALA A 68 26.24 -38.68 -25.91
CA ALA A 68 27.47 -38.57 -25.11
C ALA A 68 28.26 -37.27 -25.32
N ASP A 69 28.07 -36.61 -26.47
CA ASP A 69 28.66 -35.31 -26.82
C ASP A 69 28.04 -34.14 -26.05
N GLN A 70 26.90 -34.36 -25.38
CA GLN A 70 26.27 -33.36 -24.51
C GLN A 70 26.87 -33.34 -23.09
N CYS A 71 27.78 -34.26 -22.75
CA CYS A 71 28.45 -34.29 -21.45
C CYS A 71 29.65 -33.32 -21.42
N THR A 72 29.57 -32.20 -20.69
CA THR A 72 30.68 -31.26 -20.53
C THR A 72 31.54 -31.57 -19.30
N THR A 73 32.87 -31.51 -19.44
CA THR A 73 33.82 -31.70 -18.34
C THR A 73 34.50 -30.39 -17.99
N GLY A 74 34.70 -30.11 -16.72
CA GLY A 74 35.89 -29.36 -16.33
C GLY A 74 36.41 -29.83 -14.96
N GLY A 75 37.60 -29.34 -14.58
CA GLY A 75 38.24 -29.71 -13.33
C GLY A 75 38.37 -28.58 -12.30
N GLY A 76 37.94 -28.85 -11.07
CA GLY A 76 38.24 -28.05 -9.87
C GLY A 76 38.04 -28.84 -8.58
N GLN A 77 38.72 -28.42 -7.50
CA GLN A 77 38.80 -29.13 -6.21
C GLN A 77 37.55 -28.96 -5.33
N THR A 78 37.36 -29.89 -4.38
CA THR A 78 36.15 -30.09 -3.56
C THR A 78 36.31 -29.71 -2.09
N ASP A 79 35.25 -29.13 -1.49
CA ASP A 79 35.04 -29.03 -0.04
C ASP A 79 34.06 -30.12 0.47
N SER A 80 34.12 -30.46 1.77
CA SER A 80 33.85 -31.80 2.32
C SER A 80 32.40 -32.22 2.63
N GLU A 81 31.34 -31.56 2.13
CA GLU A 81 29.95 -31.89 2.53
C GLU A 81 28.95 -31.99 1.36
N THR A 82 29.12 -32.97 0.46
CA THR A 82 28.14 -33.28 -0.60
C THR A 82 27.72 -34.76 -0.58
N THR A 83 26.41 -35.03 -0.73
CA THR A 83 25.85 -36.39 -0.84
C THR A 83 25.35 -36.69 -2.26
N ILE A 84 25.43 -37.95 -2.70
CA ILE A 84 25.03 -38.43 -4.04
C ILE A 84 23.62 -39.03 -3.98
N GLY A 85 22.69 -38.49 -4.76
CA GLY A 85 21.36 -39.04 -5.07
C GLY A 85 21.25 -39.55 -6.52
N ALA A 86 20.04 -39.86 -7.00
CA ALA A 86 19.78 -40.28 -8.38
C ALA A 86 18.57 -39.52 -8.98
N ASP A 87 18.60 -39.20 -10.27
CA ASP A 87 17.49 -38.56 -10.99
C ASP A 87 16.38 -39.56 -11.34
N SER A 88 15.31 -39.08 -12.00
CA SER A 88 14.16 -39.91 -12.42
C SER A 88 14.51 -41.02 -13.41
N HIS A 89 15.72 -41.02 -13.97
CA HIS A 89 16.25 -42.03 -14.89
C HIS A 89 17.32 -42.91 -14.24
N GLY A 90 17.59 -42.73 -12.93
CA GLY A 90 18.58 -43.50 -12.18
C GLY A 90 20.02 -43.03 -12.37
N CYS A 91 20.26 -41.88 -13.02
CA CYS A 91 21.60 -41.31 -13.14
C CYS A 91 22.00 -40.60 -11.84
N PRO A 92 23.24 -40.75 -11.35
CA PRO A 92 23.67 -40.17 -10.09
C PRO A 92 23.80 -38.63 -10.17
N VAL A 93 23.29 -37.93 -9.15
CA VAL A 93 23.23 -36.45 -9.03
C VAL A 93 23.71 -36.02 -7.65
N LEU A 94 24.36 -34.88 -7.51
CA LEU A 94 24.71 -34.33 -6.19
C LEU A 94 23.52 -33.57 -5.58
N VAL A 95 23.23 -33.79 -4.29
CA VAL A 95 22.15 -33.13 -3.54
C VAL A 95 22.74 -32.30 -2.41
N THR A 96 22.45 -30.99 -2.38
CA THR A 96 22.87 -30.07 -1.30
C THR A 96 21.73 -29.87 -0.29
N ASN A 97 22.08 -29.76 1.00
CA ASN A 97 21.13 -29.72 2.11
C ASN A 97 20.36 -28.38 2.18
N HIS A 98 19.03 -28.43 2.30
CA HIS A 98 18.07 -27.30 2.18
C HIS A 98 18.02 -26.31 3.36
N SER A 99 19.05 -26.22 4.21
CA SER A 99 19.01 -25.39 5.43
C SER A 99 19.66 -24.00 5.31
N LYS A 100 20.09 -23.58 4.12
CA LYS A 100 20.52 -22.20 3.87
C LYS A 100 19.77 -21.62 2.67
N ARG A 101 19.20 -20.43 2.90
CA ARG A 101 18.30 -19.69 2.01
C ARG A 101 18.89 -19.53 0.59
N CYS A 102 18.08 -19.83 -0.42
CA CYS A 102 18.29 -19.40 -1.80
C CYS A 102 16.92 -18.93 -2.35
N TYR A 103 16.81 -17.65 -2.68
CA TYR A 103 15.71 -17.12 -3.49
C TYR A 103 16.04 -17.32 -4.98
N PRO A 104 15.08 -17.61 -5.87
CA PRO A 104 15.34 -17.65 -7.31
C PRO A 104 15.04 -16.29 -7.97
N PHE A 105 15.89 -15.94 -8.95
CA PHE A 105 15.85 -14.82 -9.90
C PHE A 105 16.49 -13.48 -9.47
N GLU A 106 17.77 -13.30 -9.80
CA GLU A 106 18.36 -12.00 -10.12
C GLU A 106 18.75 -11.97 -11.60
N THR A 107 18.25 -10.95 -12.31
CA THR A 107 18.91 -10.37 -13.47
C THR A 107 20.12 -9.57 -12.99
N ASP A 108 21.25 -9.68 -13.70
CA ASP A 108 22.49 -8.92 -13.49
C ASP A 108 22.24 -7.44 -13.13
N VAL A 109 22.40 -7.11 -11.85
CA VAL A 109 22.88 -5.81 -11.39
C VAL A 109 23.97 -6.14 -10.37
N GLY A 110 25.21 -5.72 -10.65
CA GLY A 110 26.35 -6.03 -9.78
C GLY A 110 26.12 -5.56 -8.34
N PRO A 111 26.81 -6.18 -7.36
CA PRO A 111 26.62 -5.82 -5.96
C PRO A 111 26.98 -4.34 -5.76
N LEU A 112 25.98 -3.54 -5.38
CA LEU A 112 26.24 -2.36 -4.58
C LEU A 112 26.98 -2.84 -3.33
N ASP A 113 28.05 -2.15 -3.01
CA ASP A 113 28.85 -2.33 -1.81
C ASP A 113 27.94 -2.24 -0.56
N THR A 114 27.49 -3.39 -0.06
CA THR A 114 26.60 -3.50 1.11
C THR A 114 27.36 -3.38 2.43
N SER A 115 28.58 -2.85 2.44
CA SER A 115 29.36 -2.70 3.68
C SER A 115 28.80 -1.66 4.67
N GLU A 116 27.74 -0.92 4.32
CA GLU A 116 27.00 -0.02 5.23
C GLU A 116 25.57 -0.47 5.60
N ALA A 117 25.06 -1.58 5.04
CA ALA A 117 23.66 -1.99 5.19
C ALA A 117 23.41 -2.95 6.37
N ASP A 118 23.86 -2.60 7.59
CA ASP A 118 23.43 -3.30 8.82
C ASP A 118 23.81 -2.61 10.15
N ALA A 119 24.25 -1.35 10.13
CA ALA A 119 24.31 -0.59 11.37
C ALA A 119 22.91 -0.06 11.68
N LEU A 120 22.14 -0.77 12.53
CA LEU A 120 20.89 -0.26 13.10
C LEU A 120 21.12 1.18 13.56
N THR A 121 20.32 2.12 13.05
CA THR A 121 20.38 3.52 13.47
C THR A 121 20.28 3.56 15.00
N PRO A 122 21.23 4.19 15.70
CA PRO A 122 21.15 4.32 17.14
C PRO A 122 19.82 4.97 17.54
N VAL A 123 19.13 4.42 18.53
CA VAL A 123 17.86 4.97 19.02
C VAL A 123 18.15 5.93 20.19
N ALA A 124 17.44 7.05 20.24
CA ALA A 124 17.58 8.04 21.29
C ALA A 124 17.06 7.52 22.65
N ASN A 125 17.74 7.85 23.74
CA ASN A 125 17.25 7.56 25.11
C ASN A 125 16.12 8.50 25.56
N GLY A 126 15.90 9.58 24.83
CA GLY A 126 14.87 10.60 25.05
C GLY A 126 14.74 11.45 23.80
N PHE A 127 13.64 12.19 23.67
CA PHE A 127 13.34 12.98 22.48
C PHE A 127 12.97 14.41 22.84
N ARG A 128 13.14 15.32 21.87
CA ARG A 128 12.69 16.71 21.99
C ARG A 128 11.44 16.95 21.16
N VAL A 129 10.58 17.82 21.67
CA VAL A 129 9.48 18.39 20.92
C VAL A 129 9.95 19.69 20.28
N VAL A 130 9.76 19.82 18.97
CA VAL A 130 9.95 21.08 18.26
C VAL A 130 8.59 21.74 18.09
N HIS A 131 8.42 22.90 18.72
CA HIS A 131 7.16 23.63 18.72
C HIS A 131 7.08 24.60 17.53
N ILE A 132 5.97 24.53 16.80
CA ILE A 132 5.62 25.43 15.68
C ILE A 132 4.38 26.22 16.06
N ASP A 133 4.55 27.54 16.19
CA ASP A 133 3.46 28.49 16.42
C ASP A 133 2.98 29.18 15.12
N ALA A 134 1.90 29.97 15.24
CA ALA A 134 1.29 30.67 14.10
C ALA A 134 2.17 31.76 13.46
N SER A 135 3.32 32.11 14.05
CA SER A 135 4.29 33.03 13.42
C SER A 135 5.16 32.35 12.36
N GLN A 136 5.19 31.01 12.34
CA GLN A 136 5.98 30.24 11.38
C GLN A 136 5.22 30.05 10.07
N GLY A 137 5.71 30.71 9.01
CA GLY A 137 5.22 30.52 7.65
C GLY A 137 5.55 29.14 7.09
N ILE A 138 4.91 28.75 5.99
CA ILE A 138 5.03 27.40 5.42
C ILE A 138 6.48 27.00 5.10
N ALA A 139 7.30 27.93 4.61
CA ALA A 139 8.71 27.68 4.33
C ALA A 139 9.51 27.27 5.59
N ALA A 140 9.23 27.90 6.74
CA ALA A 140 9.85 27.52 8.01
C ALA A 140 9.35 26.14 8.48
N GLN A 141 8.06 25.85 8.31
CA GLN A 141 7.50 24.54 8.67
C GLN A 141 8.13 23.41 7.84
N LEU A 142 8.25 23.59 6.51
CA LEU A 142 8.93 22.63 5.62
C LEU A 142 10.36 22.36 6.07
N ALA A 143 11.12 23.40 6.43
CA ALA A 143 12.48 23.27 6.94
C ALA A 143 12.52 22.52 8.29
N VAL A 144 11.58 22.81 9.21
CA VAL A 144 11.50 22.13 10.52
C VAL A 144 11.22 20.65 10.34
N HIS A 145 10.23 20.27 9.52
CA HIS A 145 9.93 18.87 9.26
C HIS A 145 11.10 18.14 8.56
N ALA A 146 11.75 18.79 7.60
CA ALA A 146 12.96 18.24 6.96
C ALA A 146 14.08 17.99 7.98
N CYS A 147 14.33 18.96 8.87
CA CYS A 147 15.29 18.83 9.97
C CYS A 147 14.92 17.69 10.92
N ALA A 148 13.64 17.55 11.30
CA ALA A 148 13.19 16.43 12.12
C ALA A 148 13.52 15.09 11.47
N GLY A 149 13.28 14.97 10.16
CA GLY A 149 13.67 13.81 9.36
C GLY A 149 15.18 13.52 9.38
N LEU A 150 16.00 14.55 9.22
CA LEU A 150 17.47 14.43 9.27
C LEU A 150 17.96 13.97 10.64
N TYR A 151 17.45 14.55 11.72
CA TYR A 151 17.78 14.15 13.10
C TYR A 151 17.34 12.71 13.38
N ASN A 152 16.11 12.33 13.00
CA ASN A 152 15.60 10.98 13.19
C ASN A 152 16.37 9.94 12.37
N ARG A 153 16.93 10.32 11.22
CA ARG A 153 17.85 9.47 10.45
C ARG A 153 19.18 9.22 11.15
N GLN A 154 19.72 10.24 11.83
CA GLN A 154 21.02 10.16 12.53
C GLN A 154 20.88 9.48 13.89
N LEU A 155 19.79 9.76 14.61
CA LEU A 155 19.46 9.25 15.93
C LEU A 155 17.95 8.99 15.98
N GLY A 156 17.57 7.73 15.92
CA GLY A 156 16.19 7.28 15.76
C GLY A 156 15.27 7.76 16.89
N GLY A 157 14.10 8.29 16.51
CA GLY A 157 13.09 8.80 17.42
C GLY A 157 13.55 9.97 18.30
N SER A 158 14.51 10.79 17.84
CA SER A 158 15.07 11.89 18.62
C SER A 158 14.24 13.18 18.57
N VAL A 159 13.44 13.38 17.52
CA VAL A 159 12.69 14.62 17.29
C VAL A 159 11.25 14.33 16.86
N ILE A 160 10.31 14.98 17.54
CA ILE A 160 8.91 15.09 17.10
C ILE A 160 8.55 16.56 16.95
N VAL A 161 7.71 16.89 15.97
CA VAL A 161 7.21 18.24 15.72
C VAL A 161 5.80 18.36 16.27
N GLU A 162 5.53 19.43 17.03
CA GLU A 162 4.21 19.77 17.55
C GLU A 162 3.75 21.11 16.97
N THR A 163 2.62 21.09 16.28
CA THR A 163 2.05 22.26 15.61
C THR A 163 0.83 22.79 16.35
N ASP A 164 0.79 24.10 16.62
CA ASP A 164 -0.35 24.76 17.25
C ASP A 164 -1.66 24.60 16.41
N PRO A 165 -2.83 24.40 17.04
CA PRO A 165 -4.12 24.23 16.32
C PRO A 165 -4.54 25.40 15.40
N GLY A 166 -3.88 26.56 15.50
CA GLY A 166 -4.13 27.76 14.70
C GLY A 166 -3.13 27.99 13.57
N VAL A 167 -2.11 27.14 13.43
CA VAL A 167 -1.14 27.24 12.33
C VAL A 167 -1.84 26.83 11.04
N PRO A 168 -1.82 27.68 9.99
CA PRO A 168 -2.35 27.29 8.69
C PRO A 168 -1.59 26.07 8.16
N MET A 169 -2.26 24.92 8.17
CA MET A 169 -1.83 23.74 7.43
C MET A 169 -2.73 23.62 6.20
N ALA A 170 -2.15 23.30 5.05
CA ALA A 170 -2.95 22.99 3.88
C ALA A 170 -3.92 21.85 4.21
N ALA A 171 -5.22 22.07 4.00
CA ALA A 171 -6.26 21.14 4.41
C ALA A 171 -6.13 19.82 3.64
N ILE A 172 -5.82 18.74 4.36
CA ILE A 172 -5.86 17.37 3.83
C ILE A 172 -7.16 16.74 4.29
N ASP A 173 -8.06 16.54 3.33
CA ASP A 173 -9.21 15.63 3.42
C ASP A 173 -10.04 15.78 4.71
N GLY A 174 -10.13 17.02 5.22
CA GLY A 174 -10.96 17.40 6.37
C GLY A 174 -10.46 16.99 7.76
N ALA A 175 -9.32 16.30 7.91
CA ALA A 175 -8.81 15.88 9.22
C ALA A 175 -7.82 16.91 9.81
N ILE A 176 -7.96 17.23 11.10
CA ILE A 176 -7.06 18.12 11.84
C ILE A 176 -5.86 17.29 12.33
N THR A 177 -4.64 17.74 12.06
CA THR A 177 -3.44 17.11 12.63
C THR A 177 -3.41 17.34 14.14
N ASN A 178 -3.27 16.27 14.92
CA ASN A 178 -3.05 16.34 16.36
C ASN A 178 -1.75 15.61 16.69
N ASP A 179 -0.63 16.34 16.63
CA ASP A 179 0.71 15.75 16.77
C ASP A 179 0.94 15.12 18.16
N ARG A 180 0.25 15.61 19.21
CA ARG A 180 0.40 15.11 20.58
C ARG A 180 -0.35 13.82 20.86
N ILE A 181 -1.38 13.48 20.05
CA ILE A 181 -2.33 12.42 20.40
C ILE A 181 -1.65 11.06 20.66
N TRP A 182 -0.58 10.79 19.92
CA TRP A 182 0.19 9.56 20.04
C TRP A 182 1.20 9.60 21.19
N LEU A 183 1.72 10.77 21.55
CA LEU A 183 2.57 10.89 22.75
C LEU A 183 1.77 10.49 23.99
N GLU A 184 0.54 10.98 24.12
CA GLU A 184 -0.34 10.65 25.25
C GLU A 184 -0.72 9.16 25.26
N SER A 185 -1.06 8.61 24.09
CA SER A 185 -1.55 7.23 23.97
C SER A 185 -0.46 6.19 24.17
N LEU A 186 0.78 6.54 23.86
CA LEU A 186 1.96 5.71 24.07
C LEU A 186 2.68 6.06 25.39
N ALA A 187 2.12 6.97 26.21
CA ALA A 187 2.72 7.45 27.46
C ALA A 187 4.18 7.93 27.30
N LEU A 188 4.45 8.68 26.23
CA LEU A 188 5.75 9.23 25.90
C LEU A 188 5.89 10.66 26.44
N GLU A 189 6.97 10.92 27.15
CA GLU A 189 7.30 12.24 27.69
C GLU A 189 8.57 12.77 27.03
N ALA A 190 8.49 14.01 26.52
CA ALA A 190 9.63 14.69 25.92
C ALA A 190 10.65 15.09 27.01
N THR A 191 11.94 15.03 26.66
CA THR A 191 13.02 15.51 27.53
C THR A 191 13.07 17.03 27.56
N GLU A 192 12.73 17.68 26.44
CA GLU A 192 12.69 19.13 26.32
C GLU A 192 11.75 19.57 25.19
N THR A 193 11.44 20.87 25.17
CA THR A 193 10.74 21.55 24.09
C THR A 193 11.62 22.67 23.56
N VAL A 194 11.75 22.76 22.24
CA VAL A 194 12.56 23.76 21.53
C VAL A 194 11.67 24.49 20.52
N GLU A 195 11.80 25.81 20.44
CA GLU A 195 11.07 26.61 19.44
C GLU A 195 11.70 26.47 18.04
N ALA A 196 10.86 26.45 17.01
CA ALA A 196 11.27 26.27 15.62
C ALA A 196 12.48 27.11 15.17
N PRO A 197 12.59 28.43 15.45
CA PRO A 197 13.74 29.22 14.99
C PRO A 197 15.08 28.72 15.54
N ALA A 198 15.14 28.41 16.85
CA ALA A 198 16.36 27.90 17.48
C ALA A 198 16.72 26.51 16.95
N PHE A 199 15.71 25.65 16.78
CA PHE A 199 15.90 24.32 16.21
C PHE A 199 16.45 24.36 14.77
N LEU A 200 16.01 25.31 13.94
CA LEU A 200 16.52 25.49 12.58
C LEU A 200 17.97 25.95 12.55
N GLU A 201 18.36 26.88 13.44
CA GLU A 201 19.75 27.32 13.58
C GLU A 201 20.67 26.13 13.94
N ASP A 202 20.28 25.33 14.92
CA ASP A 202 21.00 24.13 15.34
C ASP A 202 21.08 23.10 14.21
N CYS A 203 19.98 22.88 13.49
CA CYS A 203 19.92 21.93 12.37
C CYS A 203 20.90 22.29 11.25
N VAL A 204 20.93 23.55 10.81
CA VAL A 204 21.85 24.00 9.74
C VAL A 204 23.30 23.84 10.18
N ALA A 205 23.60 24.12 11.45
CA ALA A 205 24.93 23.95 12.02
C ALA A 205 25.34 22.47 12.09
N GLU A 206 24.46 21.59 12.58
CA GLU A 206 24.70 20.14 12.73
C GLU A 206 24.92 19.47 11.37
N PHE A 207 24.06 19.75 10.38
CA PHE A 207 24.13 19.14 9.06
C PHE A 207 25.05 19.89 8.08
N GLY A 208 25.77 20.92 8.55
CA GLY A 208 26.87 21.54 7.81
C GLY A 208 26.44 22.36 6.59
N GLY A 209 25.21 22.89 6.56
CA GLY A 209 24.72 23.76 5.49
C GLY A 209 23.25 23.57 5.17
N CYS A 210 22.86 23.96 3.96
CA CYS A 210 21.47 23.98 3.50
C CYS A 210 21.38 23.97 1.97
N VAL A 211 20.22 23.58 1.45
CA VAL A 211 19.81 23.88 0.08
C VAL A 211 19.02 25.18 0.09
N ARG A 212 19.58 26.23 -0.50
CA ARG A 212 18.90 27.53 -0.61
C ARG A 212 17.93 27.51 -1.79
N TYR A 213 16.73 28.05 -1.62
CA TYR A 213 15.74 28.22 -2.69
C TYR A 213 14.86 29.45 -2.44
N SER A 214 14.00 29.82 -3.39
CA SER A 214 12.90 30.78 -3.16
C SER A 214 11.57 30.06 -3.21
N TYR A 215 10.81 30.11 -2.12
CA TYR A 215 9.48 29.52 -2.08
C TYR A 215 8.54 30.25 -3.04
N ASP A 216 8.56 31.58 -3.08
CA ASP A 216 7.63 32.36 -3.91
C ASP A 216 7.81 32.11 -5.41
N THR A 217 9.05 31.87 -5.86
CA THR A 217 9.37 31.74 -7.28
C THR A 217 9.63 30.31 -7.75
N GLN A 218 9.95 29.38 -6.83
CA GLN A 218 10.28 27.99 -7.16
C GLN A 218 9.28 26.98 -6.56
N ARG A 219 8.13 27.43 -6.04
CA ARG A 219 7.07 26.54 -5.49
C ARG A 219 6.72 25.41 -6.46
N GLU A 220 6.60 25.71 -7.75
CA GLU A 220 6.30 24.69 -8.77
C GLU A 220 7.29 23.54 -8.72
N ILE A 221 8.60 23.80 -8.63
CA ILE A 221 9.65 22.78 -8.69
C ILE A 221 10.12 22.32 -7.30
N LEU A 222 9.39 22.66 -6.25
CA LEU A 222 9.72 22.32 -4.86
C LEU A 222 9.95 20.81 -4.64
N PRO A 223 9.21 19.86 -5.25
CA PRO A 223 9.53 18.42 -5.18
C PRO A 223 10.98 18.09 -5.60
N SER A 224 11.47 18.71 -6.68
CA SER A 224 12.85 18.53 -7.13
C SER A 224 13.86 19.10 -6.11
N ILE A 225 13.56 20.26 -5.52
CA ILE A 225 14.40 20.89 -4.48
C ILE A 225 14.48 20.01 -3.23
N LEU A 226 13.34 19.46 -2.78
CA LEU A 226 13.29 18.56 -1.62
C LEU A 226 14.09 17.29 -1.85
N THR A 227 14.04 16.73 -3.07
CA THR A 227 14.86 15.56 -3.43
C THR A 227 16.35 15.86 -3.32
N VAL A 228 16.80 16.99 -3.86
CA VAL A 228 18.21 17.41 -3.77
C VAL A 228 18.64 17.58 -2.31
N ALA A 229 17.81 18.24 -1.50
CA ALA A 229 18.09 18.46 -0.08
C ALA A 229 18.14 17.14 0.71
N ALA A 230 17.20 16.24 0.49
CA ALA A 230 17.16 14.92 1.14
C ALA A 230 18.38 14.05 0.76
N ALA A 231 18.76 14.04 -0.52
CA ALA A 231 19.94 13.34 -1.05
C ALA A 231 21.24 13.90 -0.46
N LYS A 232 21.39 15.23 -0.42
CA LYS A 232 22.55 15.90 0.21
C LYS A 232 22.55 15.84 1.73
N GLY A 233 21.43 15.47 2.34
CA GLY A 233 21.33 15.33 3.78
C GLY A 233 21.41 16.65 4.54
N VAL A 234 20.92 17.74 3.95
CA VAL A 234 20.90 19.08 4.53
C VAL A 234 19.51 19.70 4.41
N PRO A 235 19.09 20.59 5.33
CA PRO A 235 17.75 21.15 5.28
C PRO A 235 17.54 22.09 4.07
N PRO A 236 16.31 22.14 3.51
CA PRO A 236 15.92 23.17 2.55
C PRO A 236 15.61 24.46 3.30
N LEU A 237 16.19 25.58 2.87
CA LEU A 237 15.91 26.91 3.44
C LEU A 237 15.49 27.89 2.35
N ALA A 238 14.27 28.40 2.47
CA ALA A 238 13.74 29.40 1.56
C ALA A 238 14.33 30.79 1.88
N ASP A 239 14.48 31.62 0.86
CA ASP A 239 14.85 33.03 1.00
C ASP A 239 13.82 33.84 1.81
N GLU A 240 12.58 33.35 1.89
CA GLU A 240 11.47 33.90 2.65
C GLU A 240 11.48 33.44 4.12
N SER A 241 12.34 32.48 4.48
CA SER A 241 12.53 32.04 5.86
C SER A 241 13.21 33.11 6.72
N PRO A 242 12.91 33.22 8.03
CA PRO A 242 13.65 34.06 8.96
C PRO A 242 15.15 33.71 9.03
N LEU A 243 15.49 32.43 8.85
CA LEU A 243 16.87 31.94 8.83
C LEU A 243 17.39 31.90 7.40
N ARG A 244 18.47 32.65 7.12
CA ARG A 244 19.10 32.73 5.79
C ARG A 244 20.15 31.63 5.61
N CYS A 245 20.14 31.02 4.43
CA CYS A 245 21.18 30.08 3.99
C CYS A 245 22.36 30.85 3.39
N GLU A 246 23.27 31.37 4.22
CA GLU A 246 24.39 32.22 3.77
C GLU A 246 25.43 31.47 2.92
N THR A 247 25.70 30.21 3.23
CA THR A 247 26.64 29.36 2.49
C THR A 247 25.93 28.07 2.05
N PRO A 248 25.17 28.11 0.95
CA PRO A 248 24.44 26.94 0.49
C PRO A 248 25.38 25.83 0.02
N VAL A 249 25.04 24.59 0.37
CA VAL A 249 25.64 23.39 -0.24
C VAL A 249 25.19 23.29 -1.70
N VAL A 250 23.93 23.62 -1.94
CA VAL A 250 23.35 23.79 -3.28
C VAL A 250 22.50 25.07 -3.28
N ASP A 251 22.79 25.98 -4.20
CA ASP A 251 21.89 27.10 -4.49
C ASP A 251 20.91 26.66 -5.60
N ALA A 252 19.68 26.34 -5.22
CA ALA A 252 18.66 25.86 -6.13
C ALA A 252 18.20 26.96 -7.12
N VAL A 253 18.33 28.24 -6.77
CA VAL A 253 18.00 29.35 -7.69
C VAL A 253 18.97 29.32 -8.88
N GLU A 254 20.25 29.07 -8.61
CA GLU A 254 21.27 28.98 -9.65
C GLU A 254 21.19 27.66 -10.43
N VAL A 255 21.08 26.52 -9.72
CA VAL A 255 21.08 25.19 -10.35
C VAL A 255 19.87 24.98 -11.26
N PHE A 256 18.70 25.43 -10.84
CA PHE A 256 17.46 25.32 -11.61
C PHE A 256 17.17 26.55 -12.50
N ALA A 257 18.14 27.44 -12.70
CA ALA A 257 18.01 28.50 -13.69
C ALA A 257 17.69 27.91 -15.08
N GLY A 258 16.55 28.33 -15.66
CA GLY A 258 16.03 27.80 -16.92
C GLY A 258 15.41 26.40 -16.86
N LYS A 259 15.17 25.87 -15.65
CA LYS A 259 14.49 24.58 -15.39
C LYS A 259 13.32 24.81 -14.43
N ASP A 260 12.46 25.74 -14.80
CA ASP A 260 11.37 26.27 -13.99
C ASP A 260 10.07 25.45 -14.08
N THR A 261 10.07 24.36 -14.85
CA THR A 261 8.93 23.43 -14.94
C THR A 261 9.23 22.12 -14.22
N GLN A 262 8.16 21.44 -13.78
CA GLN A 262 8.24 20.10 -13.19
C GLN A 262 9.06 19.12 -14.04
N LEU A 263 8.83 19.08 -15.35
CA LEU A 263 9.56 18.20 -16.28
C LEU A 263 11.07 18.48 -16.28
N LEU A 264 11.47 19.75 -16.45
CA LEU A 264 12.88 20.11 -16.60
C LEU A 264 13.66 19.99 -15.28
N ALA A 265 13.04 20.37 -14.16
CA ALA A 265 13.65 20.22 -12.84
C ALA A 265 13.79 18.74 -12.47
N THR A 266 12.73 17.95 -12.68
CA THR A 266 12.75 16.52 -12.36
C THR A 266 13.74 15.75 -13.24
N ASP A 267 13.87 16.07 -14.53
CA ASP A 267 14.87 15.44 -15.40
C ASP A 267 16.30 15.75 -14.91
N TYR A 268 16.56 16.98 -14.45
CA TYR A 268 17.84 17.30 -13.83
C TYR A 268 18.09 16.48 -12.57
N VAL A 269 17.11 16.37 -11.68
CA VAL A 269 17.26 15.59 -10.44
C VAL A 269 17.46 14.10 -10.74
N TYR A 270 16.69 13.55 -11.69
CA TYR A 270 16.85 12.19 -12.19
C TYR A 270 18.30 11.91 -12.63
N GLN A 271 18.89 12.78 -13.45
CA GLN A 271 20.25 12.58 -13.97
C GLN A 271 21.35 12.70 -12.91
N ASN A 272 21.11 13.43 -11.82
CA ASN A 272 22.17 13.81 -10.88
C ASN A 272 22.03 13.21 -9.48
N TYR A 273 20.83 12.74 -9.09
CA TYR A 273 20.53 12.37 -7.70
C TYR A 273 19.75 11.08 -7.54
N LEU A 274 19.26 10.43 -8.61
CA LEU A 274 18.47 9.19 -8.48
C LEU A 274 19.20 8.12 -7.66
N SER A 275 20.50 7.91 -7.91
CA SER A 275 21.31 6.93 -7.18
C SER A 275 21.54 7.27 -5.70
N GLU A 276 21.23 8.49 -5.26
CA GLU A 276 21.32 8.94 -3.87
C GLU A 276 19.98 8.77 -3.11
N THR A 277 18.95 8.20 -3.75
CA THR A 277 17.59 8.05 -3.20
C THR A 277 17.16 6.59 -3.07
N THR A 278 16.24 6.31 -2.13
CA THR A 278 15.88 4.93 -1.73
C THR A 278 14.46 4.51 -2.09
N GLY A 279 13.63 5.44 -2.58
CA GLY A 279 12.24 5.19 -2.91
C GLY A 279 11.56 6.44 -3.48
N LEU A 280 10.26 6.35 -3.71
CA LEU A 280 9.46 7.37 -4.39
C LEU A 280 8.44 8.01 -3.46
N ALA A 281 8.31 9.33 -3.50
CA ALA A 281 7.23 10.08 -2.88
C ALA A 281 6.53 10.97 -3.91
N MET A 282 5.20 11.08 -3.81
CA MET A 282 4.40 12.01 -4.61
C MET A 282 3.76 13.08 -3.72
N LEU A 283 4.23 14.31 -3.85
CA LEU A 283 3.83 15.44 -3.00
C LEU A 283 3.44 16.66 -3.84
N ASN A 284 2.17 17.05 -3.76
CA ASN A 284 1.63 18.19 -4.49
C ASN A 284 2.23 19.52 -3.98
N PRO A 285 2.90 20.32 -4.84
CA PRO A 285 3.47 21.61 -4.46
C PRO A 285 2.44 22.73 -4.21
N GLY A 286 1.14 22.45 -4.30
CA GLY A 286 0.07 23.43 -4.09
C GLY A 286 -0.81 23.67 -5.33
N TYR A 287 -0.81 22.73 -6.28
CA TYR A 287 -1.74 22.76 -7.41
C TYR A 287 -3.17 22.59 -6.94
N ASP A 288 -4.06 23.40 -7.52
CA ASP A 288 -5.51 23.34 -7.31
C ASP A 288 -6.05 21.97 -7.74
N ARG A 289 -6.46 21.17 -6.75
CA ARG A 289 -7.03 19.83 -6.93
C ARG A 289 -8.43 19.87 -7.55
N PHE A 290 -9.09 21.01 -7.50
CA PHE A 290 -10.45 21.24 -8.00
C PHE A 290 -10.45 22.08 -9.29
N ALA A 291 -9.31 22.23 -9.94
CA ALA A 291 -9.18 23.01 -11.16
C ALA A 291 -10.12 22.52 -12.27
N GLU A 292 -10.73 23.45 -13.01
CA GLU A 292 -11.52 23.12 -14.20
C GLU A 292 -10.65 22.51 -15.31
N ASP A 293 -9.40 22.99 -15.45
CA ASP A 293 -8.39 22.44 -16.36
C ASP A 293 -7.40 21.56 -15.59
N LEU A 294 -7.71 20.28 -15.51
CA LEU A 294 -6.89 19.28 -14.82
C LEU A 294 -5.52 19.04 -15.48
N ALA A 295 -5.34 19.44 -16.74
CA ALA A 295 -4.07 19.27 -17.45
C ALA A 295 -3.08 20.42 -17.20
N SER A 296 -3.56 21.52 -16.63
CA SER A 296 -2.77 22.72 -16.30
C SER A 296 -3.34 23.46 -15.09
N PRO A 297 -3.46 22.80 -13.92
CA PRO A 297 -3.98 23.43 -12.71
C PRO A 297 -3.07 24.58 -12.26
N LYS A 298 -3.65 25.59 -11.62
CA LYS A 298 -2.88 26.69 -11.05
C LYS A 298 -2.33 26.31 -9.68
N LEU A 299 -1.19 26.88 -9.30
CA LEU A 299 -0.72 26.83 -7.91
C LEU A 299 -1.51 27.83 -7.07
N THR A 300 -2.54 27.36 -6.36
CA THR A 300 -3.40 28.21 -5.51
C THR A 300 -3.21 27.94 -4.03
N ASP A 301 -2.74 26.75 -3.68
CA ASP A 301 -2.57 26.30 -2.31
C ASP A 301 -1.10 26.30 -1.89
N GLU A 302 -0.85 26.10 -0.61
CA GLU A 302 0.50 25.83 -0.09
C GLU A 302 0.85 24.36 -0.17
N MET A 303 2.14 24.04 -0.31
CA MET A 303 2.60 22.66 -0.19
C MET A 303 2.33 22.13 1.22
N GLN A 304 1.89 20.89 1.32
CA GLN A 304 1.66 20.23 2.60
C GLN A 304 2.98 19.79 3.25
N VAL A 305 3.09 19.97 4.58
CA VAL A 305 4.27 19.53 5.36
C VAL A 305 4.23 18.04 5.73
N ALA A 306 3.09 17.39 5.54
CA ALA A 306 2.95 15.96 5.74
C ALA A 306 3.97 15.18 4.90
N LEU A 307 4.52 14.10 5.45
CA LEU A 307 5.55 13.24 4.86
C LEU A 307 6.95 13.86 4.70
N ILE A 308 7.12 15.19 4.82
CA ILE A 308 8.41 15.84 4.60
C ILE A 308 9.49 15.26 5.52
N ASP A 309 9.16 15.01 6.77
CA ASP A 309 10.11 14.41 7.70
C ASP A 309 10.55 13.00 7.27
N LEU A 310 9.63 12.17 6.76
CA LEU A 310 9.98 10.85 6.23
C LEU A 310 10.81 10.93 4.94
N VAL A 311 10.53 11.91 4.06
CA VAL A 311 11.32 12.15 2.84
C VAL A 311 12.80 12.32 3.19
N PHE A 312 13.11 13.11 4.21
CA PHE A 312 14.49 13.35 4.63
C PHE A 312 15.07 12.18 5.42
N ALA A 313 14.24 11.51 6.24
CA ALA A 313 14.65 10.35 7.01
C ALA A 313 15.07 9.17 6.11
N ARG A 314 14.32 8.92 5.03
CA ARG A 314 14.58 7.81 4.11
C ARG A 314 15.31 8.21 2.83
N ARG A 315 15.54 9.49 2.54
CA ARG A 315 16.08 9.99 1.25
C ARG A 315 15.18 9.61 0.06
N LEU A 316 13.90 9.98 0.14
CA LEU A 316 12.95 9.68 -0.93
C LEU A 316 13.12 10.66 -2.11
N PHE A 317 12.95 10.14 -3.33
CA PHE A 317 12.84 10.92 -4.56
C PHE A 317 11.42 11.49 -4.63
N VAL A 318 11.27 12.81 -4.65
CA VAL A 318 9.97 13.48 -4.60
C VAL A 318 9.59 14.04 -5.98
N VAL A 319 8.40 13.69 -6.47
CA VAL A 319 7.85 14.20 -7.74
C VAL A 319 6.40 14.64 -7.61
N PHE A 320 5.97 15.53 -8.51
CA PHE A 320 4.54 15.77 -8.74
C PHE A 320 4.29 16.26 -10.17
N MET A 321 4.36 15.33 -11.12
CA MET A 321 4.14 15.60 -12.53
C MET A 321 2.65 15.45 -12.86
N ILE A 322 1.96 16.57 -13.14
CA ILE A 322 0.52 16.62 -13.44
C ILE A 322 0.15 15.68 -14.61
N ARG A 323 1.04 15.54 -15.60
CA ARG A 323 0.85 14.67 -16.76
C ARG A 323 1.72 13.43 -16.72
N GLY A 324 2.27 13.09 -15.55
CA GLY A 324 3.13 11.92 -15.34
C GLY A 324 2.44 10.57 -15.59
N CYS A 325 1.11 10.53 -15.66
CA CYS A 325 0.33 9.33 -16.01
C CYS A 325 -0.45 9.48 -17.33
N VAL A 326 -0.11 10.47 -18.16
CA VAL A 326 -0.80 10.72 -19.43
C VAL A 326 0.00 10.10 -20.57
N ASP A 327 -0.54 9.07 -21.21
CA ASP A 327 0.13 8.33 -22.29
C ASP A 327 0.75 9.26 -23.35
N GLY A 328 2.05 9.09 -23.58
CA GLY A 328 2.81 9.80 -24.60
C GLY A 328 3.20 11.24 -24.22
N ASP A 329 2.91 11.68 -23.01
CA ASP A 329 3.42 12.95 -22.48
C ASP A 329 4.90 12.81 -22.05
N PRO A 330 5.75 13.83 -22.26
CA PRO A 330 7.13 13.79 -21.78
C PRO A 330 7.28 13.57 -20.26
N GLU A 331 6.31 14.01 -19.45
CA GLU A 331 6.29 13.76 -18.01
C GLU A 331 6.10 12.27 -17.70
N GLU A 332 5.23 11.58 -18.44
CA GLU A 332 5.03 10.13 -18.32
C GLU A 332 6.31 9.37 -18.72
N ALA A 333 6.93 9.76 -19.83
CA ALA A 333 8.18 9.15 -20.27
C ALA A 333 9.32 9.34 -19.23
N LEU A 334 9.39 10.50 -18.57
CA LEU A 334 10.35 10.73 -17.49
C LEU A 334 10.01 9.91 -16.24
N LEU A 335 8.74 9.85 -15.82
CA LEU A 335 8.32 9.03 -14.69
C LEU A 335 8.65 7.55 -14.91
N SER A 336 8.40 7.07 -16.14
CA SER A 336 8.72 5.72 -16.56
C SER A 336 10.20 5.41 -16.41
N ARG A 337 11.10 6.32 -16.83
CA ARG A 337 12.54 6.16 -16.62
C ARG A 337 12.91 6.15 -15.13
N ILE A 338 12.38 7.08 -14.33
CA ILE A 338 12.65 7.14 -12.88
C ILE A 338 12.28 5.80 -12.23
N VAL A 339 11.06 5.32 -12.45
CA VAL A 339 10.56 4.09 -11.81
C VAL A 339 11.35 2.87 -12.27
N ASN A 340 11.64 2.75 -13.56
CA ASN A 340 12.24 1.53 -14.12
C ASN A 340 13.78 1.51 -14.08
N GLU A 341 14.45 2.65 -13.93
CA GLU A 341 15.92 2.76 -13.85
C GLU A 341 16.44 3.03 -12.43
N SER A 342 15.55 3.25 -11.45
CA SER A 342 15.93 3.54 -10.05
C SER A 342 16.68 2.42 -9.31
N GLY A 343 16.40 1.16 -9.66
CA GLY A 343 16.85 0.00 -8.88
C GLY A 343 16.09 -0.22 -7.57
N TRP A 344 15.01 0.54 -7.29
CA TRP A 344 14.17 0.30 -6.12
C TRP A 344 13.39 -1.02 -6.22
N GLU A 345 12.96 -1.55 -5.08
CA GLU A 345 12.17 -2.78 -5.03
C GLU A 345 10.83 -2.61 -5.77
N THR A 346 10.43 -3.63 -6.53
CA THR A 346 9.20 -3.62 -7.34
C THR A 346 8.17 -4.65 -6.84
N PRO A 347 6.90 -4.28 -6.65
CA PRO A 347 6.31 -3.00 -7.03
C PRO A 347 6.74 -1.84 -6.12
N VAL A 348 7.09 -0.71 -6.75
CA VAL A 348 7.57 0.49 -6.09
C VAL A 348 6.44 1.06 -5.23
N GLY A 349 6.68 1.12 -3.92
CA GLY A 349 5.81 1.82 -3.00
C GLY A 349 5.92 3.33 -3.19
N VAL A 350 4.80 3.98 -3.49
CA VAL A 350 4.73 5.43 -3.69
C VAL A 350 4.21 6.09 -2.42
N TYR A 351 5.10 6.67 -1.63
CA TYR A 351 4.68 7.36 -0.40
C TYR A 351 3.89 8.64 -0.74
N GLY A 352 2.82 8.88 0.00
CA GLY A 352 1.87 9.95 -0.27
C GLY A 352 0.76 9.47 -1.20
N TYR A 353 0.40 10.29 -2.18
CA TYR A 353 -0.65 10.00 -3.16
C TYR A 353 -0.46 10.85 -4.42
N ASN A 354 -0.87 10.35 -5.57
CA ASN A 354 -1.17 11.19 -6.73
C ASN A 354 -2.61 11.73 -6.62
N ASP A 355 -2.74 12.95 -6.13
CA ASP A 355 -4.00 13.70 -6.03
C ASP A 355 -4.20 14.67 -7.21
N SER A 356 -3.57 14.38 -8.35
CA SER A 356 -3.91 15.04 -9.62
C SER A 356 -5.16 14.38 -10.24
N TRP A 357 -5.85 15.11 -11.11
CA TRP A 357 -7.01 14.62 -11.88
C TRP A 357 -8.18 14.07 -11.03
N LEU A 358 -8.81 14.94 -10.23
CA LEU A 358 -10.02 14.61 -9.47
C LEU A 358 -11.24 14.48 -10.39
N VAL A 359 -11.65 13.24 -10.70
CA VAL A 359 -12.81 12.91 -11.56
C VAL A 359 -13.69 11.87 -10.85
N GLY A 360 -14.52 12.32 -9.90
CA GLY A 360 -15.32 11.42 -9.04
C GLY A 360 -14.48 10.59 -8.06
N GLY A 361 -13.22 10.98 -7.87
CA GLY A 361 -12.11 10.27 -7.24
C GLY A 361 -10.82 10.60 -8.00
N TYR A 362 -9.63 10.37 -7.45
CA TYR A 362 -8.39 10.64 -8.20
C TYR A 362 -8.15 9.52 -9.21
N LEU A 363 -8.11 9.85 -10.51
CA LEU A 363 -8.04 8.83 -11.57
C LEU A 363 -6.81 7.91 -11.45
N TYR A 364 -5.69 8.47 -11.00
CA TYR A 364 -4.40 7.77 -10.88
C TYR A 364 -4.03 7.49 -9.42
N GLU A 365 -5.00 7.43 -8.50
CA GLU A 365 -4.78 7.35 -7.04
C GLU A 365 -3.96 6.15 -6.59
N ALA A 366 -4.11 4.99 -7.22
CA ALA A 366 -3.36 3.78 -6.88
C ALA A 366 -1.99 3.71 -7.58
N GLN A 367 -1.74 4.58 -8.57
CA GLN A 367 -0.58 4.60 -9.48
C GLN A 367 -0.30 3.31 -10.26
N THR A 368 -0.96 2.18 -9.99
CA THR A 368 -0.70 0.90 -10.67
C THR A 368 -0.88 0.97 -12.18
N ARG A 369 -1.85 1.75 -12.66
CA ARG A 369 -2.12 1.93 -14.09
C ARG A 369 -1.53 3.24 -14.65
N CYS A 370 -0.65 3.90 -13.91
CA CYS A 370 -0.05 5.17 -14.34
C CYS A 370 0.96 4.97 -15.47
N LEU A 371 1.67 3.83 -15.48
CA LEU A 371 2.70 3.49 -16.46
C LEU A 371 2.45 2.09 -17.04
N ASP A 372 2.94 1.84 -18.25
CA ASP A 372 2.88 0.53 -18.92
C ASP A 372 3.54 -0.61 -18.11
N SER A 373 4.54 -0.28 -17.29
CA SER A 373 5.23 -1.25 -16.43
C SER A 373 4.32 -1.84 -15.33
N ALA A 374 3.26 -1.12 -14.97
CA ALA A 374 2.29 -1.48 -13.94
C ALA A 374 2.93 -2.04 -12.65
N ASN A 375 4.00 -1.39 -12.20
CA ASN A 375 4.85 -1.82 -11.09
C ASN A 375 4.89 -0.80 -9.95
N MET A 376 3.84 -0.01 -9.78
CA MET A 376 3.68 0.92 -8.66
C MET A 376 2.42 0.61 -7.84
N GLY A 377 2.47 0.92 -6.55
CA GLY A 377 1.32 0.94 -5.66
C GLY A 377 1.47 2.06 -4.63
N ALA A 378 0.36 2.72 -4.31
CA ALA A 378 0.36 3.77 -3.30
C ALA A 378 0.70 3.21 -1.91
N ILE A 379 1.47 3.99 -1.14
CA ILE A 379 1.57 3.93 0.31
C ILE A 379 0.98 5.24 0.85
N PRO A 380 -0.33 5.25 1.09
CA PRO A 380 -1.08 6.37 1.64
C PRO A 380 -0.54 6.94 2.97
N SER A 381 0.41 7.88 2.92
CA SER A 381 1.21 8.25 4.10
C SER A 381 1.27 9.75 4.40
N ARG A 382 0.28 10.54 3.93
CA ARG A 382 0.23 12.00 4.15
C ARG A 382 -0.13 12.38 5.60
N THR A 383 0.79 12.10 6.52
CA THR A 383 0.77 12.53 7.93
C THR A 383 2.14 13.06 8.36
N THR A 384 2.18 13.85 9.44
CA THR A 384 3.41 14.36 10.05
C THR A 384 4.03 13.35 10.99
N ASN A 385 5.30 13.56 11.35
CA ASN A 385 6.03 12.83 12.39
C ASN A 385 6.23 11.33 12.10
N LEU A 386 6.07 10.88 10.86
CA LEU A 386 6.33 9.47 10.52
C LEU A 386 7.78 9.08 10.77
N SER A 387 8.75 9.96 10.49
CA SER A 387 10.17 9.69 10.76
C SER A 387 10.46 9.41 12.23
N PHE A 388 9.70 10.03 13.15
CA PHE A 388 9.81 9.76 14.58
C PHE A 388 9.38 8.33 14.89
N PHE A 389 8.18 7.94 14.45
CA PHE A 389 7.65 6.59 14.71
C PHE A 389 8.42 5.50 13.96
N ASP A 390 8.88 5.78 12.74
CA ASP A 390 9.64 4.89 11.85
C ASP A 390 10.99 4.49 12.44
N THR A 391 11.60 5.36 13.25
CA THR A 391 12.98 5.19 13.72
C THR A 391 13.09 5.03 15.24
N ARG A 392 12.02 5.24 16.00
CA ARG A 392 12.03 5.18 17.47
C ARG A 392 12.10 3.75 18.00
N SER A 393 11.47 2.81 17.32
CA SER A 393 11.40 1.41 17.74
C SER A 393 11.82 0.50 16.59
N PRO A 394 12.41 -0.67 16.89
CA PRO A 394 12.68 -1.66 15.86
C PRO A 394 11.40 -2.03 15.11
N ALA A 395 11.55 -2.30 13.81
CA ALA A 395 10.47 -2.86 13.01
C ALA A 395 9.97 -4.17 13.63
N ILE A 396 8.68 -4.45 13.45
CA ILE A 396 8.06 -5.71 13.84
C ILE A 396 8.28 -6.69 12.69
N ASP A 397 9.16 -7.67 12.88
CA ASP A 397 9.48 -8.71 11.89
C ASP A 397 9.03 -10.12 12.30
N ASP A 398 8.59 -10.30 13.55
CA ASP A 398 7.98 -11.52 14.07
C ASP A 398 6.54 -11.25 14.56
N ALA A 399 5.60 -12.10 14.18
CA ALA A 399 4.21 -12.04 14.64
C ALA A 399 4.09 -12.16 16.16
N ALA A 400 5.06 -12.79 16.83
CA ALA A 400 5.12 -12.90 18.28
C ALA A 400 5.30 -11.56 19.00
N ASP A 401 5.75 -10.50 18.30
CA ASP A 401 5.92 -9.16 18.85
C ASP A 401 4.61 -8.35 18.94
N LEU A 402 3.53 -8.93 18.41
CA LEU A 402 2.17 -8.42 18.51
C LEU A 402 1.33 -9.28 19.45
N PRO A 403 0.41 -8.66 20.22
CA PRO A 403 -0.62 -9.39 20.95
C PRO A 403 -1.42 -10.30 20.03
N SER A 404 -1.52 -11.58 20.39
CA SER A 404 -2.37 -12.52 19.65
C SER A 404 -3.84 -12.21 19.86
N ILE A 405 -4.56 -11.90 18.78
CA ILE A 405 -6.03 -11.84 18.77
C ILE A 405 -6.54 -13.23 18.43
N ALA A 406 -7.23 -13.87 19.39
CA ALA A 406 -7.74 -15.21 19.18
C ALA A 406 -8.78 -15.22 18.05
N PRO A 407 -8.70 -16.16 17.08
CA PRO A 407 -9.71 -16.28 16.05
C PRO A 407 -11.09 -16.50 16.65
N GLU A 408 -12.09 -15.81 16.11
CA GLU A 408 -13.48 -16.01 16.52
C GLU A 408 -13.90 -17.45 16.22
N GLN A 409 -14.55 -18.09 17.19
CA GLN A 409 -15.06 -19.46 17.05
C GLN A 409 -16.57 -19.42 16.87
N VAL A 410 -17.04 -19.73 15.67
CA VAL A 410 -18.46 -19.75 15.30
C VAL A 410 -18.70 -20.93 14.36
N ASP A 411 -19.67 -21.77 14.71
CA ASP A 411 -20.12 -22.88 13.85
C ASP A 411 -21.21 -22.38 12.88
N TYR A 412 -21.25 -22.96 11.67
CA TYR A 412 -22.29 -22.66 10.71
C TYR A 412 -23.66 -23.22 11.13
N ASP A 413 -24.65 -22.35 11.16
CA ASP A 413 -26.06 -22.65 11.40
C ASP A 413 -26.85 -22.15 10.18
N PRO A 414 -27.42 -23.05 9.36
CA PRO A 414 -28.15 -22.67 8.16
C PRO A 414 -29.44 -21.88 8.45
N THR A 415 -29.82 -21.72 9.71
CA THR A 415 -30.95 -20.86 10.13
C THR A 415 -30.57 -19.41 10.38
N LYS A 416 -29.27 -19.08 10.34
CA LYS A 416 -28.73 -17.74 10.59
C LYS A 416 -28.19 -17.09 9.33
N THR A 417 -28.10 -15.78 9.36
CA THR A 417 -27.41 -14.95 8.37
C THR A 417 -26.17 -14.36 9.04
N TYR A 418 -24.99 -14.58 8.46
CA TYR A 418 -23.73 -14.10 8.99
C TYR A 418 -23.25 -12.88 8.21
N VAL A 419 -22.90 -11.81 8.92
CA VAL A 419 -22.46 -10.54 8.29
C VAL A 419 -21.18 -10.04 8.95
N ALA A 420 -20.12 -9.90 8.16
CA ALA A 420 -18.90 -9.23 8.60
C ALA A 420 -18.92 -7.73 8.27
N PHE A 421 -18.77 -6.87 9.27
CA PHE A 421 -18.57 -5.44 9.04
C PHE A 421 -17.09 -5.10 9.06
N VAL A 422 -16.68 -4.26 8.11
CA VAL A 422 -15.29 -3.84 7.93
C VAL A 422 -15.18 -2.32 7.93
N ILE A 423 -14.41 -1.77 8.85
CA ILE A 423 -13.99 -0.37 8.81
C ILE A 423 -12.82 -0.23 7.82
N GLY A 424 -13.05 0.53 6.76
CA GLY A 424 -12.12 0.77 5.67
C GLY A 424 -11.12 1.90 5.89
N ASP A 425 -10.41 2.20 4.80
CA ASP A 425 -9.38 3.24 4.68
C ASP A 425 -8.16 3.03 5.61
N GLY A 426 -7.92 1.80 6.05
CA GLY A 426 -6.80 1.43 6.91
C GLY A 426 -5.46 1.31 6.18
N ASP A 427 -5.45 1.30 4.84
CA ASP A 427 -4.25 1.54 4.01
C ASP A 427 -3.68 2.94 4.27
N ASN A 428 -4.57 3.91 4.52
CA ASN A 428 -4.22 5.30 4.77
C ASN A 428 -3.76 5.52 6.21
N ILE A 429 -2.44 5.63 6.33
CA ILE A 429 -1.74 5.85 7.60
C ILE A 429 -2.21 7.15 8.26
N ARG A 430 -2.66 8.16 7.50
CA ARG A 430 -3.27 9.36 8.10
C ARG A 430 -4.51 9.02 8.92
N TYR A 431 -5.40 8.16 8.42
CA TYR A 431 -6.59 7.74 9.17
C TYR A 431 -6.22 6.89 10.39
N ILE A 432 -5.25 5.99 10.24
CA ILE A 432 -4.67 5.24 11.37
C ILE A 432 -4.15 6.20 12.44
N MET A 433 -3.44 7.25 12.04
CA MET A 433 -2.85 8.22 12.97
C MET A 433 -3.86 9.23 13.53
N SER A 434 -5.13 9.19 13.10
CA SER A 434 -6.17 10.16 13.50
C SER A 434 -7.49 9.47 13.88
N THR A 435 -8.50 9.49 13.02
CA THR A 435 -9.89 9.13 13.35
C THR A 435 -10.06 7.66 13.72
N ARG A 436 -9.25 6.74 13.20
CA ARG A 436 -9.36 5.31 13.54
C ARG A 436 -8.97 5.03 14.98
N LYS A 437 -8.03 5.81 15.52
CA LYS A 437 -7.69 5.77 16.94
C LYS A 437 -8.89 6.15 17.79
N GLU A 438 -9.53 7.29 17.47
CA GLU A 438 -10.70 7.78 18.20
C GLU A 438 -11.86 6.78 18.17
N TRP A 439 -12.11 6.14 17.02
CA TRP A 439 -13.18 5.16 16.89
C TRP A 439 -12.88 3.88 17.67
N LEU A 440 -11.63 3.44 17.71
CA LEU A 440 -11.25 2.29 18.53
C LEU A 440 -11.30 2.63 20.02
N GLU A 441 -10.95 3.84 20.44
CA GLU A 441 -11.16 4.29 21.83
C GLU A 441 -12.64 4.30 22.21
N GLN A 442 -13.54 4.71 21.30
CA GLN A 442 -14.99 4.59 21.50
C GLN A 442 -15.44 3.13 21.67
N ARG A 443 -14.85 2.20 20.91
CA ARG A 443 -15.07 0.75 21.11
C ARG A 443 -14.61 0.30 22.48
N ILE A 444 -13.39 0.64 22.91
CA ILE A 444 -12.90 0.28 24.25
C ILE A 444 -13.88 0.75 25.33
N ALA A 445 -14.31 2.01 25.26
CA ALA A 445 -15.18 2.62 26.26
C ALA A 445 -16.52 1.88 26.42
N SER A 446 -17.01 1.23 25.36
CA SER A 446 -18.26 0.49 25.36
C SER A 446 -18.10 -1.03 25.49
N CYS A 447 -16.96 -1.60 25.08
CA CYS A 447 -16.78 -3.04 24.93
C CYS A 447 -15.84 -3.69 25.96
N LYS A 448 -14.96 -2.92 26.60
CA LYS A 448 -14.01 -3.49 27.56
C LYS A 448 -14.75 -4.11 28.76
N GLY A 449 -14.70 -5.44 28.87
CA GLY A 449 -15.39 -6.19 29.91
C GLY A 449 -16.93 -6.12 29.83
N ALA A 450 -17.48 -5.82 28.65
CA ALA A 450 -18.92 -5.75 28.44
C ALA A 450 -19.58 -7.13 28.56
N GLU A 451 -20.75 -7.16 29.20
CA GLU A 451 -21.63 -8.35 29.30
C GLU A 451 -23.05 -7.96 28.86
N PRO A 452 -23.59 -8.53 27.77
CA PRO A 452 -22.95 -9.51 26.88
C PRO A 452 -21.75 -8.91 26.12
N LYS A 453 -20.87 -9.79 25.64
CA LYS A 453 -19.74 -9.43 24.77
C LYS A 453 -20.19 -8.56 23.60
N CYS A 454 -19.41 -7.54 23.27
CA CYS A 454 -19.67 -6.69 22.11
C CYS A 454 -19.74 -7.50 20.80
N PRO A 455 -20.55 -7.05 19.82
CA PRO A 455 -20.54 -7.63 18.49
C PRO A 455 -19.16 -7.48 17.81
N PRO A 456 -18.72 -8.47 17.02
CA PRO A 456 -17.48 -8.43 16.23
C PRO A 456 -17.44 -7.30 15.21
N LEU A 457 -16.29 -6.63 15.12
CA LEU A 457 -16.00 -5.62 14.11
C LEU A 457 -14.59 -5.83 13.58
N THR A 458 -14.43 -5.79 12.24
CA THR A 458 -13.12 -5.90 11.60
C THR A 458 -12.63 -4.53 11.17
N TRP A 459 -11.34 -4.26 11.36
CA TRP A 459 -10.67 -3.03 10.97
C TRP A 459 -9.62 -3.35 9.90
N THR A 460 -9.56 -2.54 8.85
CA THR A 460 -8.39 -2.55 7.98
C THR A 460 -7.20 -1.90 8.69
N ILE A 461 -6.00 -2.43 8.52
CA ILE A 461 -4.77 -1.92 9.15
C ILE A 461 -3.59 -1.94 8.16
N SER A 462 -2.86 -0.83 8.03
CA SER A 462 -1.85 -0.69 6.97
C SER A 462 -0.74 -1.74 7.10
N PRO A 463 -0.38 -2.42 5.99
CA PRO A 463 0.68 -3.44 5.96
C PRO A 463 2.07 -2.86 6.20
N HIS A 464 2.21 -1.54 6.18
CA HIS A 464 3.49 -0.85 6.35
C HIS A 464 3.73 -0.32 7.77
N LEU A 465 2.74 -0.40 8.67
CA LEU A 465 2.96 -0.01 10.07
C LEU A 465 3.98 -0.86 10.83
N PRO A 466 4.20 -2.16 10.53
CA PRO A 466 5.29 -2.92 11.15
C PRO A 466 6.65 -2.24 11.01
N ASP A 467 6.85 -1.48 9.92
CA ASP A 467 8.08 -0.71 9.70
C ASP A 467 7.89 0.76 10.09
N LEU A 468 6.83 1.42 9.60
CA LEU A 468 6.68 2.88 9.67
C LEU A 468 6.22 3.41 11.04
N ALA A 469 5.51 2.60 11.82
CA ALA A 469 5.06 3.00 13.16
C ALA A 469 4.79 1.78 14.06
N PRO A 470 5.83 1.02 14.46
CA PRO A 470 5.68 -0.23 15.19
C PRO A 470 4.87 -0.10 16.49
N ASP A 471 5.07 0.99 17.23
CA ASP A 471 4.37 1.20 18.51
C ASP A 471 2.91 1.60 18.34
N VAL A 472 2.60 2.31 17.26
CA VAL A 472 1.22 2.62 16.88
C VAL A 472 0.50 1.31 16.56
N LEU A 473 1.12 0.45 15.75
CA LEU A 473 0.57 -0.88 15.45
C LEU A 473 0.34 -1.69 16.73
N ARG A 474 1.33 -1.76 17.62
CA ARG A 474 1.21 -2.47 18.89
C ARG A 474 0.06 -1.92 19.74
N TRP A 475 -0.09 -0.60 19.82
CA TRP A 475 -1.22 0.02 20.52
C TRP A 475 -2.58 -0.43 19.98
N TYR A 476 -2.73 -0.54 18.64
CA TYR A 476 -3.96 -1.04 18.02
C TYR A 476 -4.26 -2.48 18.42
N TYR A 477 -3.25 -3.36 18.43
CA TYR A 477 -3.42 -4.78 18.81
C TYR A 477 -3.68 -4.96 20.30
N ASP A 478 -2.94 -4.26 21.15
CA ASP A 478 -3.17 -4.24 22.60
C ASP A 478 -4.60 -3.79 22.91
N THR A 479 -5.03 -2.75 22.22
CA THR A 479 -6.36 -2.18 22.37
C THR A 479 -7.46 -3.14 21.91
N ALA A 480 -7.32 -3.74 20.73
CA ALA A 480 -8.29 -4.71 20.21
C ALA A 480 -8.40 -5.94 21.11
N ALA A 481 -7.28 -6.40 21.68
CA ALA A 481 -7.27 -7.50 22.65
C ALA A 481 -8.10 -7.20 23.91
N LEU A 482 -8.18 -5.94 24.35
CA LEU A 482 -8.98 -5.53 25.52
C LEU A 482 -10.50 -5.60 25.27
N THR A 483 -10.95 -5.46 24.02
CA THR A 483 -12.38 -5.60 23.68
C THR A 483 -12.74 -7.07 23.45
N GLY A 484 -11.77 -7.86 22.94
CA GLY A 484 -11.96 -9.24 22.52
C GLY A 484 -12.94 -9.41 21.36
N ALA A 485 -13.37 -8.32 20.73
CA ALA A 485 -14.37 -8.28 19.67
C ALA A 485 -13.95 -7.41 18.46
N ASP A 486 -12.71 -6.91 18.47
CA ASP A 486 -12.12 -6.18 17.36
C ASP A 486 -11.04 -7.04 16.70
N TYR A 487 -11.10 -7.13 15.38
CA TYR A 487 -10.23 -7.95 14.54
C TYR A 487 -9.59 -7.11 13.44
N PHE A 488 -8.51 -7.59 12.84
CA PHE A 488 -7.82 -6.89 11.76
C PHE A 488 -7.83 -7.67 10.46
N MET A 489 -7.77 -6.93 9.35
CA MET A 489 -7.56 -7.48 8.01
C MET A 489 -6.65 -6.56 7.18
N LEU A 490 -6.08 -7.09 6.10
CA LEU A 490 -5.30 -6.27 5.17
C LEU A 490 -6.21 -5.32 4.37
N PRO A 491 -5.78 -4.08 4.14
CA PRO A 491 -6.55 -3.06 3.45
C PRO A 491 -6.47 -3.25 1.94
N PRO A 492 -7.13 -2.40 1.12
CA PRO A 492 -6.97 -2.39 -0.32
C PRO A 492 -5.50 -2.21 -0.74
N SER A 493 -4.87 -3.08 -1.55
CA SER A 493 -5.32 -4.40 -2.04
C SER A 493 -4.49 -5.56 -1.46
N GLY A 494 -4.02 -5.41 -0.23
CA GLY A 494 -3.06 -6.29 0.43
C GLY A 494 -1.84 -5.52 0.87
N TYR A 495 -0.73 -5.72 0.15
CA TYR A 495 0.57 -5.12 0.48
C TYR A 495 0.67 -3.61 0.19
N GLN A 496 0.03 -3.11 -0.87
CA GLN A 496 -0.02 -1.67 -1.21
C GLN A 496 -1.42 -1.33 -1.73
N TYR A 497 -1.78 -0.05 -1.75
CA TYR A 497 -2.99 0.39 -2.44
C TYR A 497 -2.76 0.36 -3.96
N ALA A 498 -3.26 -0.71 -4.59
CA ALA A 498 -2.95 -1.07 -5.96
C ALA A 498 -4.10 -1.82 -6.64
N TYR A 499 -3.96 -2.03 -7.95
CA TYR A 499 -4.85 -2.86 -8.80
C TYR A 499 -4.09 -4.09 -9.31
N PRO A 500 -3.97 -5.17 -8.49
CA PRO A 500 -3.01 -6.23 -8.77
C PRO A 500 -3.26 -6.97 -10.08
N GLY A 501 -4.51 -7.11 -10.53
CA GLY A 501 -4.85 -7.72 -11.81
C GLY A 501 -4.27 -6.99 -13.02
N ALA A 502 -4.04 -5.68 -12.92
CA ALA A 502 -3.40 -4.88 -13.97
C ALA A 502 -1.86 -5.00 -13.98
N MET A 503 -1.24 -5.53 -12.92
CA MET A 503 0.21 -5.68 -12.84
C MET A 503 0.74 -6.77 -13.78
N ALA A 504 2.00 -6.64 -14.20
CA ALA A 504 2.69 -7.72 -14.91
C ALA A 504 2.76 -9.01 -14.06
N LYS A 505 2.72 -10.20 -14.69
CA LYS A 505 2.60 -11.50 -13.99
C LYS A 505 3.70 -11.75 -12.93
N SER A 506 4.94 -11.31 -13.17
CA SER A 506 6.03 -11.42 -12.19
C SER A 506 5.78 -10.51 -10.98
N VAL A 507 5.32 -9.29 -11.21
CA VAL A 507 4.95 -8.32 -10.16
C VAL A 507 3.75 -8.83 -9.36
N GLN A 508 2.71 -9.38 -10.01
CA GLN A 508 1.59 -10.04 -9.33
C GLN A 508 2.04 -11.15 -8.37
N THR A 509 3.03 -11.94 -8.79
CA THR A 509 3.55 -13.05 -7.97
C THR A 509 4.24 -12.52 -6.72
N ARG A 510 5.06 -11.47 -6.85
CA ARG A 510 5.71 -10.81 -5.70
C ARG A 510 4.69 -10.12 -4.81
N PHE A 511 3.75 -9.38 -5.37
CA PHE A 511 2.71 -8.68 -4.61
C PHE A 511 1.86 -9.64 -3.77
N ALA A 512 1.44 -10.77 -4.35
CA ALA A 512 0.70 -11.79 -3.60
C ALA A 512 1.55 -12.43 -2.49
N ALA A 513 2.85 -12.66 -2.74
CA ALA A 513 3.77 -13.19 -1.74
C ALA A 513 3.99 -12.22 -0.57
N GLU A 514 4.17 -10.92 -0.84
CA GLU A 514 4.28 -9.90 0.20
C GLU A 514 2.97 -9.71 0.98
N THR A 515 1.83 -9.80 0.29
CA THR A 515 0.52 -9.78 0.95
C THR A 515 0.37 -10.95 1.93
N GLU A 516 0.79 -12.15 1.52
CA GLU A 516 0.79 -13.34 2.39
C GLU A 516 1.77 -13.20 3.56
N ARG A 517 2.99 -12.70 3.30
CA ARG A 517 4.01 -12.47 4.33
C ARG A 517 3.53 -11.49 5.40
N VAL A 518 2.99 -10.34 4.98
CA VAL A 518 2.48 -9.35 5.93
C VAL A 518 1.20 -9.84 6.61
N GLY A 519 0.36 -10.60 5.92
CA GLY A 519 -0.77 -11.29 6.55
C GLY A 519 -0.33 -12.22 7.68
N GLN A 520 0.78 -12.95 7.51
CA GLN A 520 1.34 -13.84 8.54
C GLN A 520 1.88 -13.02 9.72
N LEU A 521 2.65 -11.97 9.43
CA LEU A 521 3.21 -11.06 10.42
C LEU A 521 2.13 -10.40 11.29
N LEU A 522 1.04 -9.96 10.67
CA LEU A 522 -0.08 -9.32 11.34
C LEU A 522 -1.11 -10.34 11.89
N GLY A 523 -0.94 -11.63 11.62
CA GLY A 523 -1.92 -12.66 11.99
C GLY A 523 -3.29 -12.49 11.33
N THR A 524 -3.38 -11.77 10.21
CA THR A 524 -4.63 -11.54 9.48
C THR A 524 -4.82 -12.56 8.37
N ARG A 525 -6.04 -13.03 8.13
CA ARG A 525 -6.34 -14.04 7.08
C ARG A 525 -7.24 -13.52 5.97
N SER A 526 -7.49 -12.23 5.97
CA SER A 526 -8.46 -11.59 5.07
C SER A 526 -7.84 -10.36 4.44
N VAL A 527 -8.21 -10.10 3.18
CA VAL A 527 -7.73 -8.94 2.42
C VAL A 527 -8.88 -8.27 1.68
N ILE A 528 -8.94 -6.94 1.73
CA ILE A 528 -9.78 -6.19 0.80
C ILE A 528 -9.05 -6.12 -0.53
N HIS A 529 -9.71 -6.44 -1.63
CA HIS A 529 -9.12 -6.40 -2.96
C HIS A 529 -9.83 -5.33 -3.79
N TRP A 530 -9.15 -4.22 -4.06
CA TRP A 530 -9.60 -3.23 -5.04
C TRP A 530 -9.06 -3.61 -6.41
N GLU A 531 -9.94 -3.50 -7.40
CA GLU A 531 -9.59 -3.78 -8.79
C GLU A 531 -10.31 -2.80 -9.71
N TRP A 532 -9.65 -2.47 -10.81
CA TRP A 532 -10.30 -1.67 -11.84
C TRP A 532 -11.41 -2.49 -12.52
N PHE A 533 -12.55 -1.85 -12.80
CA PHE A 533 -13.76 -2.58 -13.22
C PHE A 533 -13.59 -3.44 -14.48
N GLU A 534 -12.67 -3.08 -15.38
CA GLU A 534 -12.38 -3.85 -16.60
C GLU A 534 -11.53 -5.12 -16.32
N ASP A 535 -10.85 -5.18 -15.17
CA ASP A 535 -9.80 -6.17 -14.90
C ASP A 535 -10.28 -7.33 -14.00
N TRP A 536 -11.49 -7.29 -13.43
CA TRP A 536 -12.03 -8.33 -12.55
C TRP A 536 -11.99 -9.73 -13.14
N GLY A 537 -12.36 -9.89 -14.42
CA GLY A 537 -12.34 -11.20 -15.07
C GLY A 537 -10.93 -11.80 -15.11
N ALA A 538 -9.92 -10.97 -15.41
CA ALA A 538 -8.52 -11.38 -15.41
C ALA A 538 -7.99 -11.62 -13.99
N SER A 539 -8.39 -10.79 -13.02
CA SER A 539 -8.00 -10.91 -11.61
C SER A 539 -8.53 -12.21 -11.00
N VAL A 540 -9.82 -12.53 -11.17
CA VAL A 540 -10.42 -13.78 -10.68
C VAL A 540 -9.78 -15.01 -11.34
N ALA A 541 -9.47 -14.93 -12.64
CA ALA A 541 -8.89 -16.06 -13.35
C ALA A 541 -7.39 -16.29 -13.04
N ASN A 542 -6.61 -15.23 -12.81
CA ASN A 542 -5.14 -15.32 -12.82
C ASN A 542 -4.45 -14.78 -11.56
N TYR A 543 -5.09 -13.88 -10.81
CA TYR A 543 -4.50 -13.25 -9.63
C TYR A 543 -5.01 -13.89 -8.34
N ILE A 544 -6.33 -13.87 -8.09
CA ILE A 544 -6.93 -14.39 -6.86
C ILE A 544 -6.58 -15.85 -6.54
N PRO A 545 -6.46 -16.78 -7.52
CA PRO A 545 -6.05 -18.16 -7.24
C PRO A 545 -4.68 -18.28 -6.55
N ARG A 546 -3.85 -17.24 -6.55
CA ARG A 546 -2.54 -17.22 -5.86
C ARG A 546 -2.66 -17.30 -4.34
N TYR A 547 -3.80 -16.90 -3.78
CA TYR A 547 -4.10 -17.07 -2.35
C TYR A 547 -4.69 -18.45 -2.03
N ALA A 548 -5.15 -19.20 -3.03
CA ALA A 548 -5.81 -20.49 -2.85
C ALA A 548 -4.80 -21.64 -2.62
N ARG A 549 -3.91 -21.50 -1.64
CA ARG A 549 -2.88 -22.49 -1.29
C ARG A 549 -3.20 -23.19 0.03
N LYS A 550 -2.83 -24.46 0.18
CA LYS A 550 -3.09 -25.23 1.41
C LYS A 550 -2.43 -24.59 2.63
N ASP A 551 -1.22 -24.08 2.46
CA ASP A 551 -0.44 -23.36 3.46
C ASP A 551 -0.56 -21.83 3.35
N GLY A 552 -1.45 -21.32 2.49
CA GLY A 552 -1.73 -19.89 2.35
C GLY A 552 -2.24 -19.26 3.65
N GLN A 553 -1.85 -18.02 3.90
CA GLN A 553 -2.34 -17.25 5.04
C GLN A 553 -3.71 -16.64 4.73
N ILE A 554 -3.87 -16.08 3.54
CA ILE A 554 -5.12 -15.44 3.10
C ILE A 554 -6.17 -16.49 2.76
N ARG A 555 -7.34 -16.38 3.40
CA ARG A 555 -8.50 -17.27 3.27
C ARG A 555 -9.76 -16.54 2.80
N GLY A 556 -9.86 -15.23 3.02
CA GLY A 556 -10.96 -14.40 2.55
C GLY A 556 -10.49 -13.23 1.68
N VAL A 557 -11.11 -13.08 0.51
CA VAL A 557 -10.95 -11.93 -0.38
C VAL A 557 -12.27 -11.17 -0.44
N PHE A 558 -12.21 -9.91 -0.06
CA PHE A 558 -13.35 -9.01 0.09
C PHE A 558 -13.27 -7.91 -0.98
N PRO A 559 -13.97 -8.04 -2.11
CA PRO A 559 -13.71 -7.24 -3.30
C PRO A 559 -14.43 -5.91 -3.28
N MET A 560 -13.78 -4.88 -3.84
CA MET A 560 -14.37 -3.57 -4.06
C MET A 560 -13.99 -3.08 -5.45
N ASN A 561 -14.99 -2.66 -6.22
CA ASN A 561 -14.74 -2.19 -7.57
C ASN A 561 -14.22 -0.76 -7.60
N VAL A 562 -13.43 -0.42 -8.62
CA VAL A 562 -13.07 0.97 -8.94
C VAL A 562 -13.53 1.30 -10.35
N PRO A 563 -14.46 2.27 -10.53
CA PRO A 563 -15.17 3.00 -9.47
C PRO A 563 -16.19 2.11 -8.72
N TYR A 564 -16.40 2.39 -7.43
CA TYR A 564 -17.27 1.59 -6.54
C TYR A 564 -18.75 1.55 -6.94
N LEU A 565 -19.17 2.49 -7.80
CA LEU A 565 -20.53 2.58 -8.33
C LEU A 565 -20.88 1.42 -9.27
N ILE A 566 -19.87 0.69 -9.76
CA ILE A 566 -20.05 -0.43 -10.67
C ILE A 566 -19.98 -1.73 -9.87
N GLU A 567 -20.94 -2.63 -10.04
CA GLU A 567 -20.90 -3.97 -9.42
C GLU A 567 -19.72 -4.78 -9.98
N ALA A 568 -18.93 -5.42 -9.10
CA ALA A 568 -17.75 -6.19 -9.48
C ALA A 568 -18.12 -7.47 -10.24
N PHE A 569 -19.24 -8.11 -9.86
CA PHE A 569 -19.66 -9.39 -10.44
C PHE A 569 -21.11 -9.33 -10.95
N PRO A 570 -21.39 -8.55 -12.02
CA PRO A 570 -22.74 -8.40 -12.55
C PRO A 570 -23.31 -9.71 -13.12
N SER A 571 -22.46 -10.70 -13.41
CA SER A 571 -22.84 -12.02 -13.89
C SER A 571 -23.24 -13.00 -12.78
N TRP A 572 -22.94 -12.70 -11.52
CA TRP A 572 -23.32 -13.58 -10.40
C TRP A 572 -24.82 -13.49 -10.11
N PRO A 573 -25.54 -14.62 -9.97
CA PRO A 573 -26.93 -14.63 -9.52
C PRO A 573 -27.11 -13.84 -8.22
N ALA A 574 -28.21 -13.10 -8.08
CA ALA A 574 -28.40 -12.15 -6.97
C ALA A 574 -28.24 -12.77 -5.57
N GLU A 575 -28.55 -14.05 -5.43
CA GLU A 575 -28.43 -14.85 -4.21
C GLU A 575 -27.01 -15.36 -3.92
N LYS A 576 -26.09 -15.30 -4.89
CA LYS A 576 -24.71 -15.76 -4.73
C LYS A 576 -23.88 -14.67 -4.03
N GLU A 577 -23.53 -14.93 -2.77
CA GLU A 577 -22.80 -13.99 -1.90
C GLU A 577 -21.28 -14.23 -1.87
N TYR A 578 -20.84 -15.40 -2.35
CA TYR A 578 -19.42 -15.72 -2.47
C TYR A 578 -19.17 -16.85 -3.48
N GLU A 579 -17.90 -17.07 -3.81
CA GLU A 579 -17.37 -18.19 -4.57
C GLU A 579 -16.13 -18.75 -3.89
N VAL A 580 -16.04 -20.08 -3.79
CA VAL A 580 -14.83 -20.75 -3.29
C VAL A 580 -13.92 -21.03 -4.48
N ILE A 581 -12.73 -20.42 -4.46
CA ILE A 581 -11.71 -20.64 -5.47
C ILE A 581 -10.74 -21.70 -4.93
N THR A 582 -10.62 -22.80 -5.67
CA THR A 582 -9.70 -23.89 -5.34
C THR A 582 -8.44 -23.78 -6.20
N GLY A 583 -7.27 -23.73 -5.56
CA GLY A 583 -5.97 -23.71 -6.23
C GLY A 583 -5.50 -25.11 -6.62
N GLU A 584 -4.37 -25.14 -7.35
CA GLU A 584 -3.82 -26.38 -7.92
C GLU A 584 -3.42 -27.43 -6.87
N ASP A 585 -3.05 -26.99 -5.67
CA ASP A 585 -2.70 -27.88 -4.56
C ASP A 585 -3.91 -28.33 -3.73
N GLY A 586 -5.12 -27.91 -4.10
CA GLY A 586 -6.36 -28.13 -3.35
C GLY A 586 -6.55 -27.16 -2.18
N GLY A 587 -5.71 -26.13 -2.07
CA GLY A 587 -5.92 -24.99 -1.21
C GLY A 587 -7.13 -24.17 -1.65
N ARG A 588 -7.69 -23.39 -0.73
CA ARG A 588 -8.94 -22.66 -0.98
C ARG A 588 -8.90 -21.26 -0.41
N VAL A 589 -9.54 -20.35 -1.14
CA VAL A 589 -9.82 -18.97 -0.74
C VAL A 589 -11.25 -18.63 -1.12
N VAL A 590 -11.94 -17.85 -0.28
CA VAL A 590 -13.31 -17.41 -0.53
C VAL A 590 -13.27 -16.00 -1.12
N LEU A 591 -13.86 -15.81 -2.29
CA LEU A 591 -14.12 -14.50 -2.89
C LEU A 591 -15.56 -14.09 -2.61
N PHE A 592 -15.78 -13.01 -1.87
CA PHE A 592 -17.12 -12.52 -1.54
C PHE A 592 -17.73 -11.64 -2.65
N ARG A 593 -19.03 -11.39 -2.61
CA ARG A 593 -19.70 -10.33 -3.39
C ARG A 593 -19.45 -8.98 -2.73
N SER A 594 -19.30 -7.91 -3.50
CA SER A 594 -19.06 -6.55 -2.98
C SER A 594 -20.32 -5.94 -2.35
N HIS A 595 -20.18 -5.35 -1.16
CA HIS A 595 -21.20 -4.50 -0.54
C HIS A 595 -20.57 -3.31 0.17
N SER A 596 -21.09 -2.11 -0.08
CA SER A 596 -20.53 -0.88 0.46
C SER A 596 -21.60 -0.05 1.16
N TRP A 597 -21.22 0.54 2.28
CA TRP A 597 -21.98 1.50 3.07
C TRP A 597 -21.12 2.72 3.30
N ARG A 598 -21.55 3.89 2.81
CA ARG A 598 -20.76 5.13 2.79
C ARG A 598 -21.38 6.28 3.56
N GLY A 599 -22.69 6.24 3.86
CA GLY A 599 -23.35 7.24 4.69
C GLY A 599 -24.73 6.82 5.21
N VAL A 600 -25.43 7.71 5.92
CA VAL A 600 -26.64 7.36 6.72
C VAL A 600 -27.84 8.27 6.45
N ASN A 601 -27.90 8.92 5.29
CA ASN A 601 -28.90 9.97 5.00
C ASN A 601 -30.04 9.51 4.07
N ASP A 602 -30.11 8.22 3.74
CA ASP A 602 -31.07 7.61 2.80
C ASP A 602 -31.07 8.24 1.39
N SER A 603 -29.95 8.83 0.93
CA SER A 603 -29.89 9.46 -0.39
C SER A 603 -29.89 8.46 -1.55
N ASP A 604 -29.30 7.28 -1.34
CA ASP A 604 -29.13 6.24 -2.34
C ASP A 604 -28.77 4.88 -1.70
N ALA A 605 -28.47 3.88 -2.53
CA ALA A 605 -28.15 2.51 -2.11
C ALA A 605 -26.85 2.37 -1.30
N PHE A 606 -25.95 3.35 -1.36
CA PHE A 606 -24.70 3.40 -0.59
C PHE A 606 -24.87 4.22 0.70
N HIS A 607 -25.94 4.98 0.85
CA HIS A 607 -26.19 5.82 2.02
C HIS A 607 -27.42 5.42 2.88
N PRO A 608 -27.76 4.13 3.05
CA PRO A 608 -28.92 3.76 3.87
C PRO A 608 -28.74 4.20 5.32
N SER A 609 -29.82 4.65 5.96
CA SER A 609 -29.88 4.82 7.40
C SER A 609 -29.64 3.48 8.13
N PRO A 610 -29.28 3.49 9.43
CA PRO A 610 -29.11 2.25 10.20
C PRO A 610 -30.33 1.33 10.16
N GLN A 611 -31.55 1.90 10.13
CA GLN A 611 -32.77 1.11 9.99
C GLN A 611 -32.87 0.46 8.61
N ALA A 612 -32.64 1.23 7.53
CA ALA A 612 -32.68 0.68 6.18
C ALA A 612 -31.61 -0.41 5.95
N MET A 613 -30.42 -0.25 6.53
CA MET A 613 -29.39 -1.27 6.51
C MET A 613 -29.80 -2.51 7.34
N ALA A 614 -30.40 -2.34 8.52
CA ALA A 614 -30.93 -3.46 9.31
C ALA A 614 -31.99 -4.25 8.53
N ASP A 615 -32.92 -3.55 7.89
CA ASP A 615 -33.99 -4.15 7.10
C ASP A 615 -33.42 -4.92 5.89
N ARG A 616 -32.39 -4.36 5.23
CA ARG A 616 -31.67 -5.02 4.13
C ARG A 616 -31.04 -6.33 4.58
N LEU A 617 -30.34 -6.33 5.72
CA LEU A 617 -29.70 -7.53 6.25
C LEU A 617 -30.72 -8.54 6.78
N ALA A 618 -31.80 -8.07 7.39
CA ALA A 618 -32.89 -8.92 7.89
C ALA A 618 -33.61 -9.67 6.76
N ALA A 619 -33.65 -9.10 5.56
CA ALA A 619 -34.29 -9.67 4.37
C ALA A 619 -33.42 -10.73 3.65
N LEU A 620 -32.14 -10.87 4.01
CA LEU A 620 -31.29 -11.90 3.45
C LEU A 620 -31.79 -13.31 3.85
N PRO A 621 -31.70 -14.30 2.96
CA PRO A 621 -32.06 -15.67 3.29
C PRO A 621 -31.26 -16.22 4.49
N PRO A 622 -31.86 -17.11 5.31
CA PRO A 622 -31.10 -17.93 6.24
C PRO A 622 -30.04 -18.77 5.51
N GLY A 623 -28.89 -18.96 6.14
CA GLY A 623 -27.72 -19.64 5.62
C GLY A 623 -26.75 -18.74 4.85
N THR A 624 -27.12 -17.47 4.60
CA THR A 624 -26.25 -16.49 3.94
C THR A 624 -25.03 -16.14 4.79
N VAL A 625 -23.86 -16.04 4.14
CA VAL A 625 -22.63 -15.48 4.69
C VAL A 625 -22.18 -14.34 3.78
N THR A 626 -22.08 -13.12 4.32
CA THR A 626 -21.76 -11.91 3.54
C THR A 626 -20.99 -10.89 4.39
N TRP A 627 -20.73 -9.73 3.83
CA TRP A 627 -19.99 -8.64 4.49
C TRP A 627 -20.50 -7.26 4.06
N VAL A 628 -20.05 -6.22 4.76
CA VAL A 628 -20.34 -4.82 4.44
C VAL A 628 -19.07 -3.98 4.67
N TYR A 629 -18.62 -3.32 3.61
CA TYR A 629 -17.50 -2.38 3.65
C TYR A 629 -17.97 -0.98 4.04
N MET A 630 -17.41 -0.43 5.12
CA MET A 630 -17.71 0.91 5.62
C MET A 630 -16.56 1.88 5.32
N THR A 631 -16.82 2.92 4.54
CA THR A 631 -15.84 3.99 4.24
C THR A 631 -16.28 5.32 4.84
N SER A 632 -15.31 6.15 5.27
CA SER A 632 -15.64 7.42 5.94
C SER A 632 -15.98 8.58 5.00
N ASP A 633 -15.76 8.42 3.70
CA ASP A 633 -15.91 9.46 2.68
C ASP A 633 -17.35 9.99 2.51
N GLY A 634 -18.38 9.20 2.80
CA GLY A 634 -19.78 9.64 2.75
C GLY A 634 -20.38 10.08 4.10
N GLY A 635 -19.54 10.33 5.12
CA GLY A 635 -19.97 10.89 6.41
C GLY A 635 -20.38 9.88 7.48
N LEU A 636 -19.98 8.61 7.35
CA LEU A 636 -20.14 7.64 8.44
C LEU A 636 -19.26 8.00 9.64
N THR A 637 -19.84 7.84 10.83
CA THR A 637 -19.11 7.71 12.08
C THR A 637 -19.44 6.37 12.70
N LEU A 638 -18.59 5.83 13.57
CA LEU A 638 -18.88 4.57 14.24
C LEU A 638 -20.24 4.61 14.97
N GLN A 639 -20.56 5.75 15.59
CA GLN A 639 -21.80 5.95 16.35
C GLN A 639 -23.05 6.01 15.45
N ASN A 640 -23.02 6.77 14.35
CA ASN A 640 -24.21 6.99 13.52
C ASN A 640 -24.55 5.80 12.61
N SER A 641 -23.64 4.82 12.53
CA SER A 641 -23.72 3.70 11.58
C SER A 641 -23.75 2.36 12.31
N TYR A 642 -22.62 1.66 12.41
CA TYR A 642 -22.50 0.34 13.05
C TYR A 642 -23.07 0.33 14.48
N GLY A 643 -22.74 1.33 15.30
CA GLY A 643 -23.26 1.46 16.66
C GLY A 643 -24.78 1.52 16.71
N ALA A 644 -25.40 2.33 15.86
CA ALA A 644 -26.86 2.43 15.77
C ALA A 644 -27.51 1.17 15.18
N LEU A 645 -26.87 0.56 14.17
CA LEU A 645 -27.36 -0.64 13.48
C LEU A 645 -27.46 -1.84 14.41
N THR A 646 -26.43 -2.09 15.22
CA THR A 646 -26.34 -3.31 16.06
C THR A 646 -27.54 -3.48 17.00
N ALA A 647 -28.16 -2.39 17.43
CA ALA A 647 -29.36 -2.41 18.27
C ALA A 647 -30.65 -2.78 17.52
N LEU A 648 -30.63 -2.78 16.19
CA LEU A 648 -31.78 -2.99 15.31
C LEU A 648 -31.80 -4.38 14.67
N LEU A 649 -30.68 -5.11 14.72
CA LEU A 649 -30.54 -6.38 14.03
C LEU A 649 -31.46 -7.46 14.64
N PRO A 650 -32.18 -8.23 13.81
CA PRO A 650 -32.98 -9.35 14.28
C PRO A 650 -32.08 -10.50 14.75
N LYS A 651 -32.62 -11.38 15.61
CA LYS A 651 -31.85 -12.46 16.25
C LYS A 651 -31.21 -13.47 15.28
N HIS A 652 -31.74 -13.60 14.06
CA HIS A 652 -31.18 -14.51 13.05
C HIS A 652 -29.97 -13.92 12.31
N VAL A 653 -29.75 -12.60 12.40
CA VAL A 653 -28.55 -11.96 11.85
C VAL A 653 -27.47 -11.96 12.93
N GLN A 654 -26.37 -12.65 12.66
CA GLN A 654 -25.22 -12.75 13.54
C GLN A 654 -24.04 -11.99 12.91
N LEU A 655 -23.50 -11.03 13.67
CA LEU A 655 -22.29 -10.33 13.27
C LEU A 655 -21.06 -11.19 13.57
N VAL A 656 -20.10 -11.20 12.64
CA VAL A 656 -18.87 -11.99 12.73
C VAL A 656 -17.67 -11.17 12.21
N SER A 657 -16.46 -11.61 12.52
CA SER A 657 -15.22 -11.15 11.90
C SER A 657 -15.13 -11.63 10.44
N THR A 658 -14.27 -10.99 9.64
CA THR A 658 -14.02 -11.42 8.25
C THR A 658 -13.39 -12.81 8.18
N ASP A 659 -12.48 -13.13 9.10
CA ASP A 659 -11.86 -14.46 9.18
C ASP A 659 -12.90 -15.55 9.49
N ALA A 660 -13.84 -15.27 10.41
CA ALA A 660 -14.97 -16.17 10.67
C ALA A 660 -15.92 -16.25 9.47
N ALA A 661 -16.20 -15.15 8.77
CA ALA A 661 -17.03 -15.18 7.56
C ALA A 661 -16.40 -16.08 6.48
N ALA A 662 -15.08 -15.99 6.26
CA ALA A 662 -14.40 -16.88 5.32
C ALA A 662 -14.50 -18.36 5.73
N ALA A 663 -14.30 -18.67 7.01
CA ALA A 663 -14.45 -20.04 7.53
C ALA A 663 -15.89 -20.58 7.38
N LEU A 664 -16.88 -19.77 7.73
CA LEU A 664 -18.30 -20.11 7.62
C LEU A 664 -18.73 -20.30 6.16
N ALA A 665 -18.20 -19.51 5.23
CA ALA A 665 -18.47 -19.67 3.80
C ALA A 665 -17.91 -21.00 3.26
N LEU A 666 -16.72 -21.42 3.70
CA LEU A 666 -16.19 -22.74 3.36
C LEU A 666 -17.09 -23.87 3.90
N GLU A 667 -17.45 -23.81 5.20
CA GLU A 667 -18.33 -24.80 5.81
C GLU A 667 -19.70 -24.88 5.12
N ALA A 668 -20.31 -23.72 4.82
CA ALA A 668 -21.60 -23.62 4.15
C ALA A 668 -21.59 -24.19 2.73
N SER A 669 -20.45 -24.12 2.02
CA SER A 669 -20.30 -24.72 0.69
C SER A 669 -20.17 -26.26 0.71
N GLY A 670 -20.14 -26.88 1.89
CA GLY A 670 -20.00 -28.32 2.06
C GLY A 670 -18.57 -28.82 1.79
N GLU A 671 -17.60 -27.92 1.92
CA GLU A 671 -16.23 -28.06 1.45
C GLU A 671 -15.21 -28.18 2.59
#